data_AF-A0A671MSH0-F1
#
_entry.id   AF-A0A671MSH0-F1
#
_cell.length_a   1.000
_cell.length_b   1.000
_cell.length_c   1.000
_cell.angle_alpha   90.00
_cell.angle_beta   90.00
_cell.angle_gamma   90.00
#
_symmetry.space_group_name_H-M   'P 1'
#
loop_
_entity.id
_entity.type
_entity.pdbx_description
1 polymer ?
#
loop_
_entity_poly.entity_id
_entity_poly.type
_entity_poly.pdbx_seq_one_letter_code
_entity_poly.pdbx_strand_id
1 'polypeptide(L)'
;MAGPTEIGLFLTLLLSWSFCATPEKKVCQGANNKLALLGTVDDHYQILVKMYSNCTVVLENLEITYMTEKHDLSFLRSIQEVGGYVLIGINTAPRIPLENLRIIRGHSLYDDKYALAVLLNYNNSIGQGVNQLPLTSLTEILKGGIKFASNNHLCNVETIQWTDILNMKSQPKIKEPESNLAEHCKKCDRSCYNGSCWGPGPQNCQKMTKVICAEQCSGRCKGPKPIDCCNEHCAAGCTGPKPTDCLACKDFQDEGTCKDACPRLMLYDPNTHQLAPNPDGKYSFGATCIKICPHNYVVTDHGACVRTCSPGTYEVDEGGVRKCKKCDGLCPKVCNGLGMGPLTNVLSINASNIDSFENCTKISGGVAILTTTFNGDQHTKTPGLDPAKLNVFKTVKEITGYLVIQQWPKDIPSLSAFENLEVIRGRTKKQGAFSFAVTQTEITHFGLRSLREISDGDVVIAQNKRLCYTSPEHWKRLFKSKQQTAKMLGNLTCMCKVTYSQQNMCTNDGCWGPGPAMCFTCKHYTRKKHCVASCNLLAGEPREYEVNKTCVECDPECLLMNESLTCTGPGPDKCTICANYKDGPHCVTRCPQGIPGEKDVLIWKYADTMRVCQPCHENCTQGCTGPDLKHCKDFKGSGLPMIAAGVVGGLLAFVILGLGVAVFLRRRHIKRKRTLRRLLQERELVEPLTPSGEAPNQALLRILKETEFKKIKVLGSGAFGTVYKGLWVPEGESVKIPVAIKVLREATSPKANQEILDEAYVMASVEHPHVCRLLGICLTSTVQLITQLMPYGCLLDYVRENKDNIGSQHLLNWCVQIAKGMNYLEERHLVHRDLAARNVLVKTPQHVKITDFGLAKLLNADEKEYHADGGKVPIKWMALESILHRTYTHQSDVWSYGVTVWELMTFGTKPYDGIPASGIAEVLEKGERLPQPPICTIDVYMIMVKCWMIDAESRPRFRELIAEFTKMARDPPRYLVIQGDDRMHLPSPSDSKFYRSLMSGELDEAVDADEYLVPNHSFFSSPSTSRNETCLTKMTLNGFPGRENSMVLRYIPDPTERFHEGDFQPAPEYINQNESLMSSMTNPVYQHPGPPRTLTHSSSSPAAAAAAAPPEYLNTSHTQLLSRQPFFSVQGFNPQNSMDNPDYQQDFCPLELKTHTNGHLPAAENAEYMGLEVSEDVMSYFFL
;
A
#
# COMPACT_ATOMS: atom_id res chain seq x y z
N MET A 1 -79.34 -7.19 -19.42
CA MET A 1 -79.60 -7.51 -18.00
C MET A 1 -79.22 -8.97 -17.77
N ALA A 2 -78.21 -9.27 -16.94
CA ALA A 2 -77.93 -10.62 -16.42
C ALA A 2 -76.89 -10.58 -15.28
N GLY A 3 -77.03 -11.46 -14.29
CA GLY A 3 -75.96 -12.11 -13.52
C GLY A 3 -74.90 -11.27 -12.78
N PRO A 4 -75.04 -11.02 -11.45
CA PRO A 4 -73.97 -10.49 -10.61
C PRO A 4 -72.95 -11.58 -10.17
N THR A 5 -72.57 -12.49 -11.08
CA THR A 5 -71.79 -13.71 -10.75
C THR A 5 -70.39 -13.77 -11.37
N GLU A 6 -70.12 -13.10 -12.49
CA GLU A 6 -68.79 -13.18 -13.15
C GLU A 6 -67.73 -12.29 -12.49
N ILE A 7 -68.14 -11.21 -11.82
CA ILE A 7 -67.23 -10.25 -11.16
C ILE A 7 -66.44 -10.93 -10.01
N GLY A 8 -67.02 -11.94 -9.35
CA GLY A 8 -66.37 -12.68 -8.26
C GLY A 8 -65.18 -13.54 -8.68
N LEU A 9 -65.22 -14.16 -9.88
CA LEU A 9 -64.11 -14.98 -10.37
C LEU A 9 -62.91 -14.13 -10.81
N PHE A 10 -63.15 -12.97 -11.43
CA PHE A 10 -62.04 -12.10 -11.86
C PHE A 10 -61.29 -11.47 -10.67
N LEU A 11 -61.98 -11.06 -9.59
CA LEU A 11 -61.28 -10.55 -8.40
C LEU A 11 -60.47 -11.64 -7.68
N THR A 12 -60.94 -12.88 -7.63
CA THR A 12 -60.21 -13.98 -6.96
C THR A 12 -58.99 -14.45 -7.77
N LEU A 13 -59.03 -14.38 -9.10
CA LEU A 13 -57.86 -14.57 -9.96
C LEU A 13 -56.84 -13.41 -9.85
N LEU A 14 -57.30 -12.16 -9.74
CA LEU A 14 -56.39 -11.01 -9.59
C LEU A 14 -55.72 -10.97 -8.19
N LEU A 15 -56.45 -11.30 -7.13
CA LEU A 15 -55.90 -11.37 -5.77
C LEU A 15 -54.89 -12.52 -5.56
N SER A 16 -55.03 -13.64 -6.29
CA SER A 16 -54.06 -14.75 -6.24
C SER A 16 -52.77 -14.51 -7.03
N TRP A 17 -52.72 -13.49 -7.88
CA TRP A 17 -51.48 -13.05 -8.57
C TRP A 17 -50.75 -11.88 -7.89
N SER A 18 -51.33 -11.31 -6.82
CA SER A 18 -50.81 -10.09 -6.17
C SER A 18 -49.88 -10.35 -4.98
N PHE A 19 -49.59 -11.61 -4.64
CA PHE A 19 -48.58 -12.01 -3.66
C PHE A 19 -47.63 -13.07 -4.24
N CYS A 20 -46.91 -12.72 -5.31
CA CYS A 20 -45.68 -13.42 -5.67
C CYS A 20 -44.57 -13.04 -4.68
N ALA A 21 -44.67 -13.53 -3.45
CA ALA A 21 -43.60 -13.44 -2.48
C ALA A 21 -42.38 -14.21 -3.04
N THR A 22 -41.29 -13.49 -3.31
CA THR A 22 -40.04 -14.12 -3.76
C THR A 22 -39.63 -15.18 -2.74
N PRO A 23 -39.35 -16.43 -3.15
CA PRO A 23 -39.11 -17.53 -2.22
C PRO A 23 -37.96 -17.18 -1.28
N GLU A 24 -38.27 -17.09 0.02
CA GLU A 24 -37.31 -16.70 1.05
C GLU A 24 -36.12 -17.66 1.03
N LYS A 25 -34.92 -17.12 0.77
CA LYS A 25 -33.69 -17.91 0.64
C LYS A 25 -33.41 -18.63 1.97
N LYS A 26 -33.70 -19.93 2.04
CA LYS A 26 -33.43 -20.76 3.23
C LYS A 26 -31.94 -20.75 3.55
N VAL A 27 -31.61 -20.29 4.75
CA VAL A 27 -30.24 -20.14 5.24
C VAL A 27 -29.86 -21.31 6.15
N CYS A 28 -28.64 -21.83 6.02
CA CYS A 28 -28.04 -22.78 6.95
C CYS A 28 -26.66 -22.32 7.42
N GLN A 29 -26.18 -22.87 8.54
CA GLN A 29 -24.94 -22.38 9.16
C GLN A 29 -23.69 -22.74 8.34
N GLY A 30 -23.56 -23.98 7.88
CA GLY A 30 -22.28 -24.53 7.44
C GLY A 30 -21.49 -25.16 8.59
N ALA A 31 -20.25 -25.54 8.29
CA ALA A 31 -19.38 -26.32 9.17
C ALA A 31 -17.94 -25.76 9.23
N ASN A 32 -17.15 -26.21 10.21
CA ASN A 32 -15.73 -25.85 10.37
C ASN A 32 -14.94 -27.01 11.03
N ASN A 33 -15.24 -28.24 10.61
CA ASN A 33 -14.61 -29.48 11.05
C ASN A 33 -13.40 -29.85 10.19
N LYS A 34 -13.24 -29.20 9.02
CA LYS A 34 -12.20 -29.44 8.01
C LYS A 34 -12.23 -30.88 7.52
N LEU A 35 -11.31 -31.72 8.00
CA LEU A 35 -11.18 -33.14 7.65
C LEU A 35 -11.46 -34.06 8.84
N ALA A 36 -12.08 -33.57 9.92
CA ALA A 36 -12.50 -34.41 11.04
C ALA A 36 -13.81 -35.15 10.73
N LEU A 37 -13.80 -36.47 10.92
CA LEU A 37 -14.99 -37.32 10.84
C LEU A 37 -15.82 -37.22 12.13
N LEU A 38 -17.13 -37.00 12.01
CA LEU A 38 -18.04 -36.89 13.15
C LEU A 38 -18.83 -38.18 13.38
N GLY A 39 -18.27 -39.11 14.16
CA GLY A 39 -18.89 -40.41 14.46
C GLY A 39 -18.53 -41.47 13.42
N THR A 40 -19.51 -42.28 13.00
CA THR A 40 -19.36 -43.14 11.81
C THR A 40 -19.55 -42.36 10.52
N VAL A 41 -19.26 -42.99 9.37
CA VAL A 41 -19.51 -42.37 8.05
C VAL A 41 -21.00 -42.09 7.83
N ASP A 42 -21.87 -43.02 8.23
CA ASP A 42 -23.32 -42.86 8.14
C ASP A 42 -23.85 -41.76 9.08
N ASP A 43 -23.31 -41.65 10.31
CA ASP A 43 -23.64 -40.53 11.23
C ASP A 43 -23.27 -39.17 10.62
N HIS A 44 -22.06 -39.09 10.06
CA HIS A 44 -21.53 -37.88 9.41
C HIS A 44 -22.38 -37.47 8.20
N TYR A 45 -22.82 -38.44 7.39
CA TYR A 45 -23.81 -38.19 6.32
C TYR A 45 -25.14 -37.66 6.87
N GLN A 46 -25.70 -38.26 7.93
CA GLN A 46 -26.95 -37.77 8.52
C GLN A 46 -26.82 -36.34 9.09
N ILE A 47 -25.64 -35.97 9.61
CA ILE A 47 -25.32 -34.60 10.02
C ILE A 47 -25.32 -33.66 8.79
N LEU A 48 -24.69 -34.05 7.68
CA LEU A 48 -24.69 -33.27 6.42
C LEU A 48 -26.10 -33.10 5.85
N VAL A 49 -26.89 -34.17 5.76
CA VAL A 49 -28.30 -34.12 5.30
C VAL A 49 -29.11 -33.17 6.18
N LYS A 50 -29.01 -33.30 7.51
CA LYS A 50 -29.72 -32.44 8.47
C LYS A 50 -29.29 -30.96 8.39
N MET A 51 -28.05 -30.68 7.98
CA MET A 51 -27.50 -29.33 7.90
C MET A 51 -27.84 -28.61 6.59
N TYR A 52 -27.78 -29.32 5.46
CA TYR A 52 -27.86 -28.72 4.11
C TYR A 52 -29.15 -29.04 3.35
N SER A 53 -30.02 -29.92 3.84
CA SER A 53 -31.31 -30.21 3.19
C SER A 53 -32.18 -28.95 3.06
N ASN A 54 -32.55 -28.61 1.83
CA ASN A 54 -33.26 -27.38 1.46
C ASN A 54 -32.51 -26.07 1.78
N CYS A 55 -31.19 -26.09 1.96
CA CYS A 55 -30.40 -24.88 2.18
C CYS A 55 -30.02 -24.22 0.85
N THR A 56 -30.29 -22.91 0.70
CA THR A 56 -29.88 -22.12 -0.48
C THR A 56 -28.68 -21.22 -0.20
N VAL A 57 -28.47 -20.80 1.04
CA VAL A 57 -27.34 -19.94 1.46
C VAL A 57 -26.65 -20.55 2.68
N VAL A 58 -25.37 -20.93 2.52
CA VAL A 58 -24.50 -21.36 3.62
C VAL A 58 -23.80 -20.12 4.19
N LEU A 59 -23.95 -19.83 5.49
CA LEU A 59 -23.34 -18.64 6.11
C LEU A 59 -21.82 -18.77 6.27
N GLU A 60 -21.36 -19.88 6.84
CA GLU A 60 -19.95 -20.24 7.01
C GLU A 60 -19.48 -21.11 5.82
N ASN A 61 -18.77 -22.20 6.09
CA ASN A 61 -18.14 -23.04 5.07
C ASN A 61 -19.03 -24.23 4.69
N LEU A 62 -18.95 -24.64 3.43
CA LEU A 62 -19.56 -25.87 2.93
C LEU A 62 -18.50 -26.99 2.93
N GLU A 63 -18.63 -27.93 3.85
CA GLU A 63 -17.70 -29.06 3.99
C GLU A 63 -18.39 -30.38 3.61
N ILE A 64 -17.84 -31.07 2.61
CA ILE A 64 -18.34 -32.34 2.07
C ILE A 64 -17.19 -33.34 2.13
N THR A 65 -17.23 -34.23 3.12
CA THR A 65 -16.14 -35.17 3.40
C THR A 65 -16.64 -36.56 3.73
N TYR A 66 -15.84 -37.59 3.44
CA TYR A 66 -16.14 -39.01 3.70
C TYR A 66 -17.37 -39.60 2.96
N MET A 67 -17.93 -38.90 1.98
CA MET A 67 -19.11 -39.36 1.25
C MET A 67 -18.76 -40.51 0.29
N THR A 68 -19.51 -41.61 0.37
CA THR A 68 -19.33 -42.82 -0.46
C THR A 68 -20.52 -43.07 -1.39
N GLU A 69 -20.39 -43.97 -2.36
CA GLU A 69 -21.41 -44.26 -3.39
C GLU A 69 -22.80 -44.65 -2.85
N LYS A 70 -22.90 -45.09 -1.59
CA LYS A 70 -24.16 -45.46 -0.93
C LYS A 70 -25.03 -44.26 -0.55
N HIS A 71 -24.49 -43.04 -0.62
CA HIS A 71 -25.10 -41.83 -0.08
C HIS A 71 -25.73 -40.98 -1.19
N ASP A 72 -26.99 -40.55 -1.00
CA ASP A 72 -27.62 -39.61 -1.94
C ASP A 72 -27.24 -38.16 -1.60
N LEU A 73 -26.46 -37.54 -2.48
CA LEU A 73 -26.04 -36.14 -2.36
C LEU A 73 -26.99 -35.15 -3.05
N SER A 74 -28.16 -35.59 -3.53
CA SER A 74 -29.12 -34.76 -4.28
C SER A 74 -29.52 -33.46 -3.58
N PHE A 75 -29.58 -33.46 -2.25
CA PHE A 75 -29.94 -32.29 -1.44
C PHE A 75 -29.02 -31.08 -1.65
N LEU A 76 -27.74 -31.30 -1.99
CA LEU A 76 -26.76 -30.25 -2.27
C LEU A 76 -27.15 -29.36 -3.45
N ARG A 77 -28.00 -29.83 -4.37
CA ARG A 77 -28.52 -29.04 -5.51
C ARG A 77 -29.30 -27.80 -5.09
N SER A 78 -29.74 -27.70 -3.84
CA SER A 78 -30.46 -26.51 -3.35
C SER A 78 -29.54 -25.31 -3.09
N ILE A 79 -28.24 -25.53 -2.89
CA ILE A 79 -27.26 -24.49 -2.52
C ILE A 79 -26.95 -23.57 -3.70
N GLN A 80 -26.96 -22.25 -3.44
CA GLN A 80 -26.70 -21.19 -4.43
C GLN A 80 -25.59 -20.22 -3.99
N GLU A 81 -25.41 -19.99 -2.69
CA GLU A 81 -24.35 -19.11 -2.17
C GLU A 81 -23.64 -19.77 -0.99
N VAL A 82 -22.31 -19.62 -0.91
CA VAL A 82 -21.50 -20.00 0.25
C VAL A 82 -20.72 -18.78 0.75
N GLY A 83 -20.88 -18.44 2.02
CA GLY A 83 -20.20 -17.29 2.61
C GLY A 83 -18.70 -17.52 2.82
N GLY A 84 -18.33 -18.68 3.35
CA GLY A 84 -16.96 -19.06 3.68
C GLY A 84 -16.22 -19.71 2.52
N TYR A 85 -15.52 -20.82 2.81
CA TYR A 85 -14.92 -21.70 1.79
C TYR A 85 -15.80 -22.91 1.46
N VAL A 86 -15.50 -23.58 0.34
CA VAL A 86 -16.01 -24.89 -0.03
C VAL A 86 -14.86 -25.91 0.07
N LEU A 87 -15.05 -26.96 0.85
CA LEU A 87 -14.10 -28.06 1.03
C LEU A 87 -14.75 -29.38 0.61
N ILE A 88 -14.11 -30.08 -0.33
CA ILE A 88 -14.54 -31.38 -0.83
C ILE A 88 -13.36 -32.34 -0.70
N GLY A 89 -13.39 -33.26 0.26
CA GLY A 89 -12.25 -34.17 0.41
C GLY A 89 -12.50 -35.52 1.06
N ILE A 90 -11.66 -36.50 0.71
CA ILE A 90 -11.75 -37.88 1.19
C ILE A 90 -13.11 -38.53 0.82
N ASN A 91 -13.70 -38.16 -0.33
CA ASN A 91 -14.94 -38.74 -0.83
C ASN A 91 -14.65 -39.82 -1.90
N THR A 92 -15.43 -40.90 -1.90
CA THR A 92 -15.45 -41.92 -2.98
C THR A 92 -16.73 -41.91 -3.81
N ALA A 93 -17.75 -41.14 -3.43
CA ALA A 93 -18.96 -40.96 -4.23
C ALA A 93 -18.63 -40.38 -5.62
N PRO A 94 -19.17 -40.90 -6.73
CA PRO A 94 -18.74 -40.52 -8.08
C PRO A 94 -19.11 -39.08 -8.48
N ARG A 95 -20.20 -38.54 -7.93
CA ARG A 95 -20.74 -37.22 -8.32
C ARG A 95 -21.17 -36.39 -7.10
N ILE A 96 -20.78 -35.12 -7.09
CA ILE A 96 -21.15 -34.16 -6.04
C ILE A 96 -21.95 -33.00 -6.70
N PRO A 97 -23.29 -32.99 -6.61
CA PRO A 97 -24.15 -32.18 -7.50
C PRO A 97 -24.37 -30.74 -7.01
N LEU A 98 -23.35 -29.89 -7.13
CA LEU A 98 -23.39 -28.46 -6.76
C LEU A 98 -23.77 -27.54 -7.95
N GLU A 99 -24.67 -28.02 -8.80
CA GLU A 99 -25.05 -27.44 -10.12
C GLU A 99 -25.59 -25.99 -10.03
N ASN A 100 -26.17 -25.60 -8.89
CA ASN A 100 -26.78 -24.29 -8.66
C ASN A 100 -25.90 -23.30 -7.87
N LEU A 101 -24.73 -23.71 -7.37
CA LEU A 101 -23.81 -22.84 -6.63
C LEU A 101 -23.31 -21.73 -7.57
N ARG A 102 -23.56 -20.46 -7.21
CA ARG A 102 -23.24 -19.28 -8.04
C ARG A 102 -21.99 -18.55 -7.60
N ILE A 103 -21.82 -18.44 -6.28
CA ILE A 103 -20.84 -17.56 -5.64
C ILE A 103 -20.26 -18.19 -4.38
N ILE A 104 -18.95 -18.03 -4.21
CA ILE A 104 -18.23 -18.28 -2.95
C ILE A 104 -17.65 -16.95 -2.47
N ARG A 105 -18.05 -16.48 -1.28
CA ARG A 105 -17.67 -15.13 -0.81
C ARG A 105 -16.31 -15.08 -0.10
N GLY A 106 -15.83 -16.20 0.45
CA GLY A 106 -14.45 -16.33 0.95
C GLY A 106 -14.10 -15.45 2.17
N HIS A 107 -15.07 -15.14 3.05
CA HIS A 107 -14.76 -14.37 4.25
C HIS A 107 -13.80 -15.14 5.17
N SER A 108 -14.05 -16.44 5.35
CA SER A 108 -13.14 -17.48 5.84
C SER A 108 -12.50 -18.26 4.67
N LEU A 109 -11.29 -18.80 4.87
CA LEU A 109 -10.53 -19.52 3.84
C LEU A 109 -9.89 -20.80 4.39
N TYR A 110 -9.82 -21.85 3.57
CA TYR A 110 -9.09 -23.08 3.87
C TYR A 110 -7.58 -22.86 3.69
N ASP A 111 -6.75 -23.39 4.60
CA ASP A 111 -5.31 -23.07 4.75
C ASP A 111 -4.99 -21.55 4.72
N ASP A 112 -5.95 -20.71 5.13
CA ASP A 112 -5.96 -19.24 5.06
C ASP A 112 -5.77 -18.66 3.64
N LYS A 113 -5.97 -19.47 2.59
CA LYS A 113 -5.60 -19.15 1.19
C LYS A 113 -6.67 -19.48 0.16
N TYR A 114 -7.49 -20.51 0.41
CA TYR A 114 -8.33 -21.13 -0.61
C TYR A 114 -9.82 -21.03 -0.27
N ALA A 115 -10.61 -20.55 -1.22
CA ALA A 115 -12.07 -20.52 -1.13
C ALA A 115 -12.72 -21.78 -1.72
N LEU A 116 -12.01 -22.51 -2.59
CA LEU A 116 -12.41 -23.83 -3.06
C LEU A 116 -11.23 -24.81 -2.91
N ALA A 117 -11.41 -25.87 -2.13
CA ALA A 117 -10.41 -26.92 -1.92
C ALA A 117 -11.02 -28.30 -2.23
N VAL A 118 -10.41 -29.02 -3.18
CA VAL A 118 -10.87 -30.34 -3.65
C VAL A 118 -9.69 -31.31 -3.53
N LEU A 119 -9.70 -32.16 -2.49
CA LEU A 119 -8.52 -32.86 -1.98
C LEU A 119 -8.78 -34.35 -1.73
N LEU A 120 -7.89 -35.23 -2.19
CA LEU A 120 -7.88 -36.66 -1.79
C LEU A 120 -9.19 -37.42 -2.12
N ASN A 121 -9.91 -37.06 -3.19
CA ASN A 121 -11.20 -37.69 -3.54
C ASN A 121 -11.05 -38.96 -4.39
N TYR A 122 -10.24 -39.91 -3.90
CA TYR A 122 -9.93 -41.18 -4.55
C TYR A 122 -9.59 -42.26 -3.52
N ASN A 123 -9.77 -43.53 -3.89
CA ASN A 123 -9.37 -44.69 -3.10
C ASN A 123 -8.74 -45.76 -4.01
N ASN A 124 -7.41 -45.80 -4.03
CA ASN A 124 -6.62 -46.76 -4.82
C ASN A 124 -7.00 -48.23 -4.56
N SER A 125 -7.47 -48.58 -3.36
CA SER A 125 -7.80 -49.95 -2.98
C SER A 125 -9.13 -50.44 -3.55
N ILE A 126 -9.97 -49.54 -4.09
CA ILE A 126 -11.31 -49.85 -4.62
C ILE A 126 -11.47 -49.33 -6.08
N GLY A 127 -10.58 -48.43 -6.54
CA GLY A 127 -10.68 -47.81 -7.87
C GLY A 127 -11.82 -46.79 -7.99
N GLN A 128 -12.27 -46.25 -6.85
CA GLN A 128 -13.41 -45.33 -6.75
C GLN A 128 -12.96 -43.92 -6.31
N GLY A 129 -13.66 -42.90 -6.80
CA GLY A 129 -13.39 -41.50 -6.50
C GLY A 129 -14.39 -40.56 -7.19
N VAL A 130 -14.32 -39.27 -6.85
CA VAL A 130 -15.18 -38.25 -7.47
C VAL A 130 -14.74 -38.04 -8.93
N ASN A 131 -15.65 -38.33 -9.87
CA ASN A 131 -15.43 -38.14 -11.30
C ASN A 131 -16.22 -36.96 -11.91
N GLN A 132 -17.32 -36.55 -11.28
CA GLN A 132 -18.16 -35.43 -11.71
C GLN A 132 -18.35 -34.40 -10.59
N LEU A 133 -17.80 -33.20 -10.78
CA LEU A 133 -18.02 -32.02 -9.93
C LEU A 133 -18.68 -30.89 -10.75
N PRO A 134 -19.99 -31.02 -11.10
CA PRO A 134 -20.69 -30.05 -11.94
C PRO A 134 -20.99 -28.74 -11.18
N LEU A 135 -20.06 -27.78 -11.24
CA LEU A 135 -20.22 -26.42 -10.69
C LEU A 135 -20.74 -25.45 -11.77
N THR A 136 -21.74 -25.88 -12.54
CA THR A 136 -22.15 -25.24 -13.82
C THR A 136 -22.78 -23.86 -13.69
N SER A 137 -23.02 -23.37 -12.48
CA SER A 137 -23.48 -22.00 -12.21
C SER A 137 -22.43 -21.13 -11.49
N LEU A 138 -21.27 -21.70 -11.12
CA LEU A 138 -20.24 -20.98 -10.37
C LEU A 138 -19.53 -19.99 -11.27
N THR A 139 -19.77 -18.71 -11.03
CA THR A 139 -19.27 -17.60 -11.87
C THR A 139 -18.48 -16.57 -11.07
N GLU A 140 -18.53 -16.59 -9.72
CA GLU A 140 -17.80 -15.64 -8.88
C GLU A 140 -17.15 -16.29 -7.65
N ILE A 141 -15.89 -15.93 -7.39
CA ILE A 141 -15.18 -16.18 -6.14
C ILE A 141 -14.54 -14.85 -5.73
N LEU A 142 -15.19 -14.14 -4.80
CA LEU A 142 -14.85 -12.75 -4.45
C LEU A 142 -13.46 -12.62 -3.83
N LYS A 143 -13.07 -13.60 -3.00
CA LYS A 143 -11.84 -13.63 -2.22
C LYS A 143 -11.36 -15.07 -2.05
N GLY A 144 -10.04 -15.27 -2.09
CA GLY A 144 -9.40 -16.59 -1.96
C GLY A 144 -9.19 -17.27 -3.31
N GLY A 145 -8.28 -18.26 -3.34
CA GLY A 145 -7.96 -19.03 -4.53
C GLY A 145 -8.51 -20.46 -4.52
N ILE A 146 -7.95 -21.33 -5.36
CA ILE A 146 -8.40 -22.72 -5.56
C ILE A 146 -7.28 -23.72 -5.26
N LYS A 147 -7.63 -24.88 -4.74
CA LYS A 147 -6.68 -25.97 -4.41
C LYS A 147 -7.23 -27.33 -4.85
N PHE A 148 -6.85 -27.78 -6.03
CA PHE A 148 -6.99 -29.18 -6.44
C PHE A 148 -5.70 -29.93 -6.07
N ALA A 149 -5.82 -31.13 -5.48
CA ALA A 149 -4.70 -32.01 -5.20
C ALA A 149 -5.17 -33.47 -5.05
N SER A 150 -4.50 -34.40 -5.74
CA SER A 150 -4.74 -35.85 -5.63
C SER A 150 -6.22 -36.24 -5.78
N ASN A 151 -6.76 -36.09 -6.99
CA ASN A 151 -8.13 -36.46 -7.33
C ASN A 151 -8.15 -37.35 -8.59
N ASN A 152 -7.59 -38.56 -8.46
CA ASN A 152 -7.18 -39.44 -9.57
C ASN A 152 -8.32 -40.03 -10.43
N HIS A 153 -9.53 -39.47 -10.35
CA HIS A 153 -10.71 -39.84 -11.14
C HIS A 153 -11.48 -38.62 -11.69
N LEU A 154 -11.08 -37.39 -11.33
CA LEU A 154 -11.79 -36.16 -11.67
C LEU A 154 -11.55 -35.76 -13.13
N CYS A 155 -12.63 -35.49 -13.87
CA CYS A 155 -12.58 -35.10 -15.28
C CYS A 155 -13.12 -33.68 -15.53
N ASN A 156 -12.72 -33.10 -16.67
CA ASN A 156 -13.16 -31.84 -17.25
C ASN A 156 -12.82 -30.55 -16.47
N VAL A 157 -12.59 -30.61 -15.15
CA VAL A 157 -12.25 -29.44 -14.32
C VAL A 157 -10.92 -28.78 -14.74
N GLU A 158 -10.02 -29.54 -15.36
CA GLU A 158 -8.80 -29.07 -16.02
C GLU A 158 -9.05 -28.13 -17.22
N THR A 159 -10.28 -28.08 -17.75
CA THR A 159 -10.64 -27.21 -18.88
C THR A 159 -11.20 -25.84 -18.47
N ILE A 160 -11.41 -25.59 -17.17
CA ILE A 160 -12.12 -24.41 -16.66
C ILE A 160 -11.26 -23.13 -16.72
N GLN A 161 -11.79 -22.07 -17.32
CA GLN A 161 -11.15 -20.75 -17.34
C GLN A 161 -11.40 -20.04 -16.01
N TRP A 162 -10.53 -20.31 -15.03
CA TRP A 162 -10.60 -19.71 -13.69
C TRP A 162 -10.42 -18.18 -13.68
N THR A 163 -9.95 -17.58 -14.78
CA THR A 163 -9.90 -16.12 -15.02
C THR A 163 -11.28 -15.45 -15.03
N ASP A 164 -12.33 -16.14 -15.49
CA ASP A 164 -13.71 -15.62 -15.43
C ASP A 164 -14.26 -15.66 -14.01
N ILE A 165 -13.94 -16.73 -13.26
CA ILE A 165 -14.51 -17.01 -11.93
C ILE A 165 -13.80 -16.22 -10.82
N LEU A 166 -12.46 -16.20 -10.80
CA LEU A 166 -11.68 -15.62 -9.71
C LEU A 166 -11.49 -14.10 -9.84
N ASN A 167 -11.44 -13.41 -8.71
CA ASN A 167 -10.97 -12.03 -8.64
C ASN A 167 -9.44 -11.92 -8.77
N MET A 168 -8.91 -11.96 -9.99
CA MET A 168 -7.47 -11.91 -10.27
C MET A 168 -6.76 -10.65 -9.75
N LYS A 169 -7.47 -9.53 -9.51
CA LYS A 169 -6.92 -8.33 -8.85
C LYS A 169 -6.40 -8.63 -7.41
N SER A 170 -6.87 -9.71 -6.79
CA SER A 170 -6.46 -10.15 -5.44
C SER A 170 -5.25 -11.10 -5.39
N GLN A 171 -4.63 -11.42 -6.55
CA GLN A 171 -3.54 -12.39 -6.68
C GLN A 171 -3.82 -13.75 -5.98
N PRO A 172 -4.96 -14.42 -6.29
CA PRO A 172 -5.37 -15.65 -5.62
C PRO A 172 -4.35 -16.78 -5.78
N LYS A 173 -4.17 -17.61 -4.74
CA LYS A 173 -3.33 -18.81 -4.83
C LYS A 173 -4.06 -19.93 -5.55
N ILE A 174 -3.54 -20.33 -6.69
CA ILE A 174 -4.10 -21.37 -7.55
C ILE A 174 -3.21 -22.62 -7.45
N LYS A 175 -3.84 -23.78 -7.26
CA LYS A 175 -3.31 -25.11 -7.62
C LYS A 175 -4.36 -25.82 -8.47
N GLU A 176 -4.02 -26.06 -9.73
CA GLU A 176 -4.90 -26.66 -10.74
C GLU A 176 -4.84 -28.19 -10.68
N PRO A 177 -5.78 -28.92 -11.32
CA PRO A 177 -5.72 -30.38 -11.41
C PRO A 177 -4.47 -30.89 -12.14
N GLU A 178 -3.97 -32.05 -11.73
CA GLU A 178 -2.88 -32.74 -12.44
C GLU A 178 -3.41 -33.33 -13.76
N SER A 179 -2.81 -32.93 -14.89
CA SER A 179 -3.33 -33.19 -16.25
C SER A 179 -3.22 -34.63 -16.76
N ASN A 180 -2.62 -35.54 -15.98
CA ASN A 180 -2.24 -36.89 -16.39
C ASN A 180 -3.41 -37.90 -16.53
N LEU A 181 -4.67 -37.46 -16.49
CA LEU A 181 -5.85 -38.33 -16.54
C LEU A 181 -6.63 -38.30 -17.87
N ALA A 182 -6.18 -37.50 -18.85
CA ALA A 182 -6.97 -37.11 -20.02
C ALA A 182 -7.44 -38.26 -20.93
N GLU A 183 -6.77 -39.43 -20.94
CA GLU A 183 -7.13 -40.56 -21.81
C GLU A 183 -8.50 -41.18 -21.50
N HIS A 184 -8.95 -41.13 -20.24
CA HIS A 184 -10.18 -41.80 -19.79
C HIS A 184 -11.39 -40.85 -19.66
N CYS A 185 -11.19 -39.54 -19.85
CA CYS A 185 -12.23 -38.52 -19.69
C CYS A 185 -13.02 -38.26 -20.97
N LYS A 186 -14.34 -38.04 -20.84
CA LYS A 186 -15.18 -37.63 -21.97
C LYS A 186 -14.92 -36.18 -22.33
N LYS A 187 -14.73 -35.87 -23.62
CA LYS A 187 -14.49 -34.51 -24.11
C LYS A 187 -15.72 -33.61 -23.90
N CYS A 188 -15.46 -32.32 -23.72
CA CYS A 188 -16.48 -31.27 -23.64
C CYS A 188 -17.28 -31.14 -24.96
N ASP A 189 -18.47 -30.53 -24.88
CA ASP A 189 -19.30 -30.27 -26.06
C ASP A 189 -18.68 -29.20 -26.97
N ARG A 190 -18.92 -29.30 -28.29
CA ARG A 190 -18.39 -28.34 -29.29
C ARG A 190 -18.96 -26.93 -29.14
N SER A 191 -20.08 -26.78 -28.43
CA SER A 191 -20.68 -25.48 -28.10
C SER A 191 -20.02 -24.76 -26.92
N CYS A 192 -19.16 -25.44 -26.14
CA CYS A 192 -18.49 -24.82 -25.00
C CYS A 192 -17.39 -23.85 -25.47
N TYR A 193 -17.43 -22.61 -24.97
CA TYR A 193 -16.43 -21.58 -25.27
C TYR A 193 -15.02 -22.06 -24.87
N ASN A 194 -14.07 -21.99 -25.80
CA ASN A 194 -12.71 -22.54 -25.69
C ASN A 194 -12.63 -24.03 -25.24
N GLY A 195 -13.73 -24.79 -25.39
CA GLY A 195 -13.82 -26.17 -24.91
C GLY A 195 -13.98 -26.32 -23.39
N SER A 196 -14.25 -25.25 -22.64
CA SER A 196 -14.32 -25.26 -21.17
C SER A 196 -15.66 -25.79 -20.64
N CYS A 197 -15.63 -26.89 -19.89
CA CYS A 197 -16.82 -27.51 -19.30
C CYS A 197 -16.56 -28.17 -17.93
N TRP A 198 -17.62 -28.29 -17.13
CA TRP A 198 -17.62 -29.03 -15.85
C TRP A 198 -17.99 -30.53 -16.00
N GLY A 199 -18.12 -31.00 -17.24
CA GLY A 199 -18.59 -32.34 -17.56
C GLY A 199 -19.13 -32.44 -19.01
N PRO A 200 -19.42 -33.64 -19.51
CA PRO A 200 -19.88 -33.84 -20.89
C PRO A 200 -21.30 -33.29 -21.14
N GLY A 201 -21.52 -32.76 -22.35
CA GLY A 201 -22.80 -32.23 -22.83
C GLY A 201 -22.98 -30.71 -22.65
N PRO A 202 -23.82 -30.06 -23.49
CA PRO A 202 -23.89 -28.60 -23.58
C PRO A 202 -24.38 -27.92 -22.30
N GLN A 203 -25.21 -28.60 -21.49
CA GLN A 203 -25.67 -28.12 -20.19
C GLN A 203 -24.55 -27.96 -19.13
N ASN A 204 -23.37 -28.52 -19.40
CA ASN A 204 -22.21 -28.50 -18.51
C ASN A 204 -21.09 -27.54 -18.96
N CYS A 205 -21.26 -26.81 -20.07
CA CYS A 205 -20.30 -25.78 -20.48
C CYS A 205 -20.15 -24.68 -19.41
N GLN A 206 -18.95 -24.09 -19.31
CA GLN A 206 -18.72 -22.96 -18.42
C GLN A 206 -19.50 -21.72 -18.91
N LYS A 207 -20.28 -21.10 -18.03
CA LYS A 207 -20.93 -19.81 -18.26
C LYS A 207 -19.89 -18.71 -18.05
N MET A 208 -19.51 -18.00 -19.11
CA MET A 208 -18.61 -16.85 -19.01
C MET A 208 -19.42 -15.58 -18.72
N THR A 209 -19.00 -14.79 -17.74
CA THR A 209 -19.71 -13.55 -17.33
C THR A 209 -18.77 -12.36 -17.12
N LYS A 210 -17.49 -12.49 -17.50
CA LYS A 210 -16.42 -11.50 -17.30
C LYS A 210 -15.42 -11.44 -18.46
N VAL A 211 -14.88 -12.57 -18.89
CA VAL A 211 -13.87 -12.65 -19.96
C VAL A 211 -14.45 -12.32 -21.34
N ILE A 212 -15.75 -12.55 -21.54
CA ILE A 212 -16.44 -12.26 -22.80
C ILE A 212 -17.05 -10.84 -22.86
N CYS A 213 -16.89 -10.00 -21.83
CA CYS A 213 -17.60 -8.73 -21.73
C CYS A 213 -16.99 -7.63 -22.60
N ALA A 214 -17.82 -6.64 -22.95
CA ALA A 214 -17.32 -5.40 -23.54
C ALA A 214 -16.49 -4.62 -22.50
N GLU A 215 -15.43 -3.95 -22.94
CA GLU A 215 -14.50 -3.16 -22.09
C GLU A 215 -15.20 -2.05 -21.29
N GLN A 216 -16.39 -1.63 -21.73
CA GLN A 216 -17.25 -0.64 -21.07
C GLN A 216 -17.99 -1.18 -19.84
N CYS A 217 -17.99 -2.50 -19.59
CA CYS A 217 -18.64 -3.08 -18.42
C CYS A 217 -17.76 -2.93 -17.16
N SER A 218 -18.29 -2.31 -16.10
CA SER A 218 -17.54 -2.09 -14.84
C SER A 218 -17.23 -3.36 -14.03
N GLY A 219 -17.82 -4.51 -14.38
CA GLY A 219 -17.58 -5.78 -13.70
C GLY A 219 -18.01 -7.01 -14.48
N ARG A 220 -19.33 -7.30 -14.49
CA ARG A 220 -19.93 -8.50 -15.08
C ARG A 220 -20.82 -8.17 -16.28
N CYS A 221 -21.12 -9.17 -17.10
CA CYS A 221 -22.08 -9.09 -18.19
C CYS A 221 -22.87 -10.40 -18.37
N LYS A 222 -23.93 -10.36 -19.17
CA LYS A 222 -24.67 -11.54 -19.67
C LYS A 222 -24.32 -11.92 -21.12
N GLY A 223 -23.41 -11.18 -21.76
CA GLY A 223 -23.09 -11.27 -23.18
C GLY A 223 -22.08 -10.19 -23.61
N PRO A 224 -21.57 -10.26 -24.85
CA PRO A 224 -20.41 -9.49 -25.29
C PRO A 224 -20.70 -8.05 -25.75
N LYS A 225 -21.93 -7.55 -25.63
CA LYS A 225 -22.30 -6.19 -26.07
C LYS A 225 -22.39 -5.23 -24.89
N PRO A 226 -22.15 -3.92 -25.05
CA PRO A 226 -22.34 -2.96 -23.97
C PRO A 226 -23.74 -2.94 -23.34
N ILE A 227 -24.79 -3.30 -24.10
CA ILE A 227 -26.17 -3.45 -23.57
C ILE A 227 -26.36 -4.70 -22.70
N ASP A 228 -25.40 -5.62 -22.70
CA ASP A 228 -25.37 -6.82 -21.88
C ASP A 228 -24.53 -6.66 -20.59
N CYS A 229 -23.97 -5.47 -20.34
CA CYS A 229 -23.31 -5.15 -19.07
C CYS A 229 -24.29 -5.20 -17.89
N CYS A 230 -23.83 -5.73 -16.76
CA CYS A 230 -24.56 -5.74 -15.50
C CYS A 230 -24.34 -4.45 -14.70
N ASN A 231 -25.21 -4.19 -13.72
CA ASN A 231 -24.95 -3.18 -12.70
C ASN A 231 -23.70 -3.54 -11.86
N GLU A 232 -22.98 -2.54 -11.36
CA GLU A 232 -21.73 -2.71 -10.62
C GLU A 232 -21.86 -3.43 -9.26
N HIS A 233 -23.06 -3.43 -8.65
CA HIS A 233 -23.33 -4.20 -7.44
C HIS A 233 -23.64 -5.69 -7.74
N CYS A 234 -23.62 -6.14 -9.00
CA CYS A 234 -23.80 -7.55 -9.38
C CYS A 234 -22.50 -8.37 -9.31
N ALA A 235 -22.55 -9.56 -8.71
CA ALA A 235 -21.38 -10.43 -8.50
C ALA A 235 -21.28 -11.58 -9.52
N ALA A 236 -22.34 -12.38 -9.65
CA ALA A 236 -22.34 -13.61 -10.45
C ALA A 236 -22.75 -13.40 -11.93
N GLY A 237 -23.06 -12.16 -12.33
CA GLY A 237 -23.79 -11.81 -13.55
C GLY A 237 -25.20 -11.29 -13.28
N CYS A 238 -26.02 -11.15 -14.33
CA CYS A 238 -27.33 -10.52 -14.27
C CYS A 238 -28.28 -11.04 -15.37
N THR A 239 -29.58 -10.74 -15.25
CA THR A 239 -30.57 -10.88 -16.33
C THR A 239 -30.76 -9.57 -17.11
N GLY A 240 -30.52 -8.43 -16.46
CA GLY A 240 -30.67 -7.07 -16.98
C GLY A 240 -29.72 -6.07 -16.32
N PRO A 241 -29.77 -4.78 -16.70
CA PRO A 241 -28.79 -3.78 -16.30
C PRO A 241 -29.06 -3.10 -14.95
N LYS A 242 -30.16 -3.41 -14.24
CA LYS A 242 -30.49 -2.77 -12.95
C LYS A 242 -29.87 -3.52 -11.76
N PRO A 243 -29.67 -2.87 -10.60
CA PRO A 243 -29.29 -3.54 -9.35
C PRO A 243 -30.33 -4.54 -8.82
N THR A 244 -31.55 -4.55 -9.35
CA THR A 244 -32.59 -5.57 -9.11
C THR A 244 -32.40 -6.85 -9.92
N ASP A 245 -31.57 -6.81 -10.97
CA ASP A 245 -31.51 -7.84 -12.01
C ASP A 245 -30.29 -8.77 -11.83
N CYS A 246 -29.53 -8.60 -10.74
CA CYS A 246 -28.32 -9.36 -10.45
C CYS A 246 -28.61 -10.83 -10.07
N LEU A 247 -27.77 -11.76 -10.52
CA LEU A 247 -27.86 -13.19 -10.15
C LEU A 247 -27.40 -13.48 -8.71
N ALA A 248 -26.55 -12.61 -8.17
CA ALA A 248 -26.16 -12.51 -6.77
C ALA A 248 -25.56 -11.09 -6.53
N CYS A 249 -25.78 -10.51 -5.35
CA CYS A 249 -25.21 -9.21 -4.99
C CYS A 249 -23.76 -9.31 -4.53
N LYS A 250 -22.93 -8.33 -4.93
CA LYS A 250 -21.51 -8.20 -4.58
C LYS A 250 -21.34 -8.08 -3.08
N ASP A 251 -21.95 -7.06 -2.49
CA ASP A 251 -21.86 -6.76 -1.06
C ASP A 251 -23.15 -7.14 -0.33
N PHE A 252 -24.23 -6.35 -0.49
CA PHE A 252 -25.50 -6.60 0.21
C PHE A 252 -26.73 -6.65 -0.73
N GLN A 253 -27.70 -7.48 -0.36
CA GLN A 253 -29.04 -7.54 -0.94
C GLN A 253 -30.06 -6.90 0.03
N ASP A 254 -30.72 -5.83 -0.42
CA ASP A 254 -31.75 -5.11 0.32
C ASP A 254 -33.08 -5.19 -0.45
N GLU A 255 -34.04 -5.98 0.05
CA GLU A 255 -35.38 -6.19 -0.56
C GLU A 255 -35.35 -6.53 -2.08
N GLY A 256 -34.30 -7.24 -2.52
CA GLY A 256 -34.09 -7.64 -3.92
C GLY A 256 -33.21 -6.70 -4.73
N THR A 257 -32.85 -5.53 -4.20
CA THR A 257 -31.91 -4.58 -4.81
C THR A 257 -30.50 -4.80 -4.25
N CYS A 258 -29.48 -4.91 -5.11
CA CYS A 258 -28.09 -4.94 -4.67
C CYS A 258 -27.59 -3.54 -4.32
N LYS A 259 -26.86 -3.42 -3.19
CA LYS A 259 -26.27 -2.17 -2.66
C LYS A 259 -24.90 -2.45 -2.05
N ASP A 260 -24.03 -1.44 -1.98
CA ASP A 260 -22.72 -1.56 -1.33
C ASP A 260 -22.80 -1.54 0.22
N ALA A 261 -23.92 -1.07 0.80
CA ALA A 261 -24.16 -1.04 2.24
C ALA A 261 -25.67 -1.15 2.58
N CYS A 262 -25.97 -1.65 3.78
CA CYS A 262 -27.32 -1.58 4.35
C CYS A 262 -27.64 -0.18 4.89
N PRO A 263 -28.92 0.26 4.88
CA PRO A 263 -29.37 1.50 5.52
C PRO A 263 -28.90 1.61 6.97
N ARG A 264 -28.17 2.67 7.31
CA ARG A 264 -27.54 2.83 8.64
C ARG A 264 -28.59 2.96 9.74
N LEU A 265 -28.32 2.39 10.91
CA LEU A 265 -29.20 2.43 12.08
C LEU A 265 -29.35 3.82 12.71
N MET A 266 -28.40 4.72 12.46
CA MET A 266 -28.38 6.09 12.97
C MET A 266 -28.08 7.06 11.82
N LEU A 267 -28.76 8.21 11.82
CA LEU A 267 -28.53 9.35 10.92
C LEU A 267 -28.15 10.58 11.75
N TYR A 268 -27.42 11.53 11.16
CA TYR A 268 -27.13 12.80 11.81
C TYR A 268 -28.31 13.77 11.63
N ASP A 269 -28.93 14.20 12.73
CA ASP A 269 -29.95 15.24 12.73
C ASP A 269 -29.29 16.63 12.80
N PRO A 270 -29.44 17.50 11.77
CA PRO A 270 -28.88 18.84 11.79
C PRO A 270 -29.42 19.76 12.89
N ASN A 271 -30.60 19.48 13.44
CA ASN A 271 -31.29 20.34 14.41
C ASN A 271 -30.79 20.11 15.84
N THR A 272 -30.65 18.84 16.25
CA THR A 272 -30.07 18.47 17.56
C THR A 272 -28.55 18.38 17.55
N HIS A 273 -27.91 18.39 16.37
CA HIS A 273 -26.48 18.13 16.18
C HIS A 273 -26.02 16.76 16.72
N GLN A 274 -26.92 15.77 16.72
CA GLN A 274 -26.71 14.43 17.30
C GLN A 274 -27.07 13.31 16.32
N LEU A 275 -26.63 12.09 16.65
CA LEU A 275 -27.04 10.89 15.92
C LEU A 275 -28.42 10.42 16.43
N ALA A 276 -29.43 10.52 15.58
CA ALA A 276 -30.79 10.06 15.83
C ALA A 276 -31.04 8.67 15.21
N PRO A 277 -31.93 7.83 15.76
CA PRO A 277 -32.27 6.53 15.17
C PRO A 277 -32.93 6.65 13.80
N ASN A 278 -32.52 5.82 12.84
CA ASN A 278 -33.11 5.77 11.51
C ASN A 278 -34.35 4.85 11.48
N PRO A 279 -35.56 5.34 11.11
CA PRO A 279 -36.74 4.48 10.97
C PRO A 279 -36.61 3.42 9.86
N ASP A 280 -35.76 3.66 8.86
CA ASP A 280 -35.45 2.71 7.78
C ASP A 280 -34.11 2.00 7.95
N GLY A 281 -33.48 2.12 9.12
CA GLY A 281 -32.25 1.41 9.45
C GLY A 281 -32.43 -0.12 9.37
N LYS A 282 -31.45 -0.81 8.77
CA LYS A 282 -31.42 -2.27 8.64
C LYS A 282 -30.08 -2.81 9.11
N TYR A 283 -30.13 -3.93 9.82
CA TYR A 283 -28.95 -4.68 10.21
C TYR A 283 -28.41 -5.49 9.04
N SER A 284 -27.09 -5.64 8.94
CA SER A 284 -26.46 -6.55 7.98
C SER A 284 -26.36 -7.97 8.56
N PHE A 285 -26.88 -8.95 7.82
CA PHE A 285 -26.88 -10.36 8.18
C PHE A 285 -26.29 -11.18 7.03
N GLY A 286 -25.02 -11.55 7.17
CA GLY A 286 -24.24 -12.07 6.05
C GLY A 286 -24.19 -11.05 4.90
N ALA A 287 -24.85 -11.36 3.79
CA ALA A 287 -24.96 -10.51 2.60
C ALA A 287 -26.38 -9.96 2.37
N THR A 288 -27.25 -9.91 3.39
CA THR A 288 -28.59 -9.32 3.30
C THR A 288 -28.85 -8.23 4.34
N CYS A 289 -29.78 -7.33 4.05
CA CYS A 289 -30.21 -6.27 4.97
C CYS A 289 -31.58 -6.61 5.57
N ILE A 290 -31.70 -6.61 6.90
CA ILE A 290 -32.91 -7.02 7.63
C ILE A 290 -33.29 -6.04 8.75
N LYS A 291 -34.58 -5.80 9.00
CA LYS A 291 -35.03 -4.86 10.04
C LYS A 291 -34.84 -5.35 11.48
N ILE A 292 -34.72 -6.67 11.72
CA ILE A 292 -34.53 -7.28 13.04
C ILE A 292 -33.57 -8.48 12.90
N CYS A 293 -32.55 -8.59 13.76
CA CYS A 293 -31.66 -9.76 13.76
C CYS A 293 -32.40 -11.05 14.17
N PRO A 294 -32.04 -12.24 13.64
CA PRO A 294 -32.70 -13.49 13.98
C PRO A 294 -32.47 -13.87 15.45
N HIS A 295 -33.36 -14.70 16.01
CA HIS A 295 -33.20 -15.20 17.37
C HIS A 295 -31.87 -15.96 17.55
N ASN A 296 -31.18 -15.72 18.66
CA ASN A 296 -29.80 -16.17 18.95
C ASN A 296 -28.68 -15.51 18.11
N TYR A 297 -28.93 -14.34 17.54
CA TYR A 297 -27.89 -13.42 17.07
C TYR A 297 -27.77 -12.22 18.01
N VAL A 298 -26.59 -11.60 17.99
CA VAL A 298 -26.21 -10.42 18.77
C VAL A 298 -25.82 -9.28 17.83
N VAL A 299 -26.16 -8.05 18.20
CA VAL A 299 -25.92 -6.83 17.42
C VAL A 299 -24.56 -6.23 17.74
N THR A 300 -23.75 -5.95 16.72
CA THR A 300 -22.49 -5.19 16.87
C THR A 300 -22.71 -3.67 16.84
N ASP A 301 -21.75 -2.90 17.37
CA ASP A 301 -21.72 -1.41 17.29
C ASP A 301 -21.96 -0.86 15.87
N HIS A 302 -21.59 -1.63 14.84
CA HIS A 302 -21.71 -1.25 13.42
C HIS A 302 -23.00 -1.75 12.74
N GLY A 303 -23.91 -2.36 13.49
CA GLY A 303 -25.21 -2.83 12.98
C GLY A 303 -25.18 -4.18 12.27
N ALA A 304 -24.13 -4.99 12.40
CA ALA A 304 -24.11 -6.36 11.90
C ALA A 304 -24.68 -7.35 12.94
N CYS A 305 -25.51 -8.30 12.47
CA CYS A 305 -26.00 -9.45 13.23
C CYS A 305 -24.94 -10.57 13.21
N VAL A 306 -24.31 -10.86 14.36
CA VAL A 306 -23.29 -11.92 14.50
C VAL A 306 -23.74 -12.97 15.53
N ARG A 307 -23.11 -14.15 15.56
CA ARG A 307 -23.45 -15.20 16.54
C ARG A 307 -22.71 -15.07 17.87
N THR A 308 -21.55 -14.44 17.85
CA THR A 308 -20.67 -14.21 19.00
C THR A 308 -20.00 -12.86 18.85
N CYS A 309 -19.76 -12.20 19.98
CA CYS A 309 -19.07 -10.91 20.01
C CYS A 309 -17.58 -11.05 19.67
N SER A 310 -17.03 -10.05 18.98
CA SER A 310 -15.61 -10.02 18.59
C SER A 310 -14.69 -9.97 19.82
N PRO A 311 -13.44 -10.46 19.72
CA PRO A 311 -12.46 -10.29 20.79
C PRO A 311 -12.35 -8.83 21.25
N GLY A 312 -12.43 -8.58 22.56
CA GLY A 312 -12.53 -7.22 23.12
C GLY A 312 -13.95 -6.68 23.32
N THR A 313 -14.98 -7.46 22.96
CA THR A 313 -16.40 -7.14 23.24
C THR A 313 -17.13 -8.33 23.90
N TYR A 314 -18.25 -8.07 24.58
CA TYR A 314 -19.05 -9.06 25.30
C TYR A 314 -20.57 -8.84 25.14
N GLU A 315 -21.36 -9.90 25.30
CA GLU A 315 -22.82 -9.88 25.14
C GLU A 315 -23.51 -9.19 26.33
N VAL A 316 -24.38 -8.22 26.04
CA VAL A 316 -25.31 -7.58 26.98
C VAL A 316 -26.72 -7.58 26.40
N ASP A 317 -27.74 -7.71 27.24
CA ASP A 317 -29.12 -7.44 26.84
C ASP A 317 -29.46 -5.99 27.21
N GLU A 318 -29.78 -5.16 26.21
CA GLU A 318 -30.19 -3.77 26.39
C GLU A 318 -31.51 -3.54 25.66
N GLY A 319 -32.62 -3.77 26.37
CA GLY A 319 -33.98 -3.52 25.89
C GLY A 319 -34.62 -4.70 25.16
N GLY A 320 -34.20 -5.94 25.43
CA GLY A 320 -34.64 -7.14 24.71
C GLY A 320 -33.87 -7.39 23.42
N VAL A 321 -32.88 -6.54 23.10
CA VAL A 321 -31.94 -6.71 22.00
C VAL A 321 -30.57 -7.00 22.60
N ARG A 322 -30.00 -8.14 22.23
CA ARG A 322 -28.66 -8.54 22.63
C ARG A 322 -27.63 -7.80 21.79
N LYS A 323 -26.67 -7.13 22.42
CA LYS A 323 -25.63 -6.32 21.79
C LYS A 323 -24.24 -6.75 22.25
N CYS A 324 -23.22 -6.45 21.44
CA CYS A 324 -21.82 -6.61 21.77
C CYS A 324 -21.22 -5.29 22.26
N LYS A 325 -20.95 -5.19 23.56
CA LYS A 325 -20.38 -3.99 24.20
C LYS A 325 -18.88 -4.17 24.40
N LYS A 326 -18.09 -3.10 24.24
CA LYS A 326 -16.64 -3.14 24.49
C LYS A 326 -16.33 -3.46 25.95
N CYS A 327 -15.26 -4.21 26.19
CA CYS A 327 -14.86 -4.67 27.51
C CYS A 327 -14.02 -3.61 28.25
N ASP A 328 -14.39 -3.26 29.48
CA ASP A 328 -13.58 -2.42 30.37
C ASP A 328 -12.39 -3.22 30.93
N GLY A 329 -11.34 -3.29 30.10
CA GLY A 329 -10.19 -4.16 30.27
C GLY A 329 -10.43 -5.53 29.66
N LEU A 330 -10.05 -6.60 30.37
CA LEU A 330 -10.29 -7.97 29.92
C LEU A 330 -11.79 -8.31 29.94
N CYS A 331 -12.22 -9.03 28.90
CA CYS A 331 -13.63 -9.41 28.72
C CYS A 331 -14.13 -10.42 29.76
N PRO A 332 -15.44 -10.42 30.08
CA PRO A 332 -16.10 -11.37 30.99
C PRO A 332 -15.93 -12.88 30.70
N LYS A 333 -14.75 -13.45 30.96
CA LYS A 333 -14.50 -14.91 30.91
C LYS A 333 -14.93 -15.57 32.22
N VAL A 334 -15.89 -16.49 32.12
CA VAL A 334 -16.31 -17.37 33.23
C VAL A 334 -15.49 -18.65 33.19
N CYS A 335 -14.91 -19.04 34.33
CA CYS A 335 -14.06 -20.21 34.46
C CYS A 335 -14.51 -21.10 35.63
N ASN A 336 -14.32 -22.40 35.53
CA ASN A 336 -14.69 -23.34 36.59
C ASN A 336 -13.69 -23.23 37.76
N GLY A 337 -14.20 -23.07 38.98
CA GLY A 337 -13.45 -23.18 40.22
C GLY A 337 -13.59 -24.57 40.84
N LEU A 338 -12.95 -24.78 41.99
CA LEU A 338 -13.03 -26.01 42.75
C LEU A 338 -14.49 -26.32 43.14
N GLY A 339 -14.89 -27.58 42.97
CA GLY A 339 -16.27 -28.01 43.16
C GLY A 339 -17.18 -27.79 41.94
N MET A 340 -16.65 -27.42 40.77
CA MET A 340 -17.41 -27.24 39.53
C MET A 340 -16.70 -27.85 38.32
N GLY A 341 -17.47 -28.46 37.40
CA GLY A 341 -16.98 -29.01 36.13
C GLY A 341 -15.78 -29.96 36.31
N PRO A 342 -14.68 -29.79 35.56
CA PRO A 342 -13.51 -30.67 35.66
C PRO A 342 -12.78 -30.55 37.02
N LEU A 343 -13.04 -29.51 37.81
CA LEU A 343 -12.43 -29.30 39.13
C LEU A 343 -13.34 -29.74 40.29
N THR A 344 -14.39 -30.52 40.02
CA THR A 344 -15.35 -30.99 41.04
C THR A 344 -14.67 -31.81 42.14
N ASN A 345 -13.79 -32.73 41.76
CA ASN A 345 -13.08 -33.63 42.70
C ASN A 345 -11.68 -33.12 43.10
N VAL A 346 -11.35 -31.85 42.83
CA VAL A 346 -10.01 -31.29 43.03
C VAL A 346 -9.92 -30.53 44.36
N LEU A 347 -8.95 -30.89 45.19
CA LEU A 347 -8.83 -30.37 46.57
C LEU A 347 -8.33 -28.92 46.65
N SER A 348 -7.40 -28.53 45.78
CA SER A 348 -6.72 -27.24 45.79
C SER A 348 -6.30 -26.78 44.38
N ILE A 349 -6.03 -25.48 44.25
CA ILE A 349 -5.23 -24.96 43.13
C ILE A 349 -3.83 -25.60 43.19
N ASN A 350 -3.25 -25.94 42.05
CA ASN A 350 -1.93 -26.58 41.94
C ASN A 350 -1.29 -26.31 40.56
N ALA A 351 -0.03 -26.75 40.37
CA ALA A 351 0.70 -26.55 39.12
C ALA A 351 0.01 -27.13 37.87
N SER A 352 -0.82 -28.17 38.03
CA SER A 352 -1.54 -28.84 36.94
C SER A 352 -2.85 -28.16 36.54
N ASN A 353 -3.41 -27.26 37.37
CA ASN A 353 -4.71 -26.62 37.11
C ASN A 353 -4.68 -25.09 37.07
N ILE A 354 -3.61 -24.44 37.54
CA ILE A 354 -3.47 -22.98 37.60
C ILE A 354 -3.71 -22.28 36.25
N ASP A 355 -3.23 -22.88 35.15
CA ASP A 355 -3.31 -22.26 33.81
C ASP A 355 -4.75 -22.22 33.27
N SER A 356 -5.67 -23.04 33.80
CA SER A 356 -7.10 -22.95 33.49
C SER A 356 -7.76 -21.64 33.97
N PHE A 357 -7.10 -20.91 34.88
CA PHE A 357 -7.53 -19.61 35.40
C PHE A 357 -6.98 -18.41 34.62
N GLU A 358 -6.22 -18.62 33.54
CA GLU A 358 -5.69 -17.54 32.73
C GLU A 358 -6.80 -16.67 32.10
N ASN A 359 -6.66 -15.34 32.16
CA ASN A 359 -7.62 -14.34 31.65
C ASN A 359 -9.06 -14.48 32.20
N CYS A 360 -9.25 -15.16 33.34
CA CYS A 360 -10.56 -15.38 33.94
C CYS A 360 -11.02 -14.18 34.78
N THR A 361 -12.16 -13.59 34.45
CA THR A 361 -12.74 -12.50 35.25
C THR A 361 -13.71 -12.97 36.32
N LYS A 362 -14.27 -14.18 36.16
CA LYS A 362 -15.30 -14.73 37.04
C LYS A 362 -15.08 -16.21 37.28
N ILE A 363 -14.88 -16.61 38.54
CA ILE A 363 -14.71 -18.01 38.92
C ILE A 363 -16.06 -18.56 39.41
N SER A 364 -16.60 -19.53 38.69
CA SER A 364 -17.77 -20.30 39.07
C SER A 364 -17.34 -21.51 39.91
N GLY A 365 -17.41 -21.39 41.23
CA GLY A 365 -16.89 -22.38 42.18
C GLY A 365 -16.03 -21.73 43.27
N GLY A 366 -15.28 -22.54 44.02
CA GLY A 366 -14.34 -22.06 45.03
C GLY A 366 -12.91 -21.92 44.54
N VAL A 367 -12.07 -21.26 45.34
CA VAL A 367 -10.62 -21.19 45.21
C VAL A 367 -10.01 -21.61 46.55
N ALA A 368 -9.11 -22.60 46.54
CA ALA A 368 -8.40 -23.06 47.74
C ALA A 368 -6.91 -23.18 47.47
N ILE A 369 -6.10 -22.45 48.23
CA ILE A 369 -4.64 -22.46 48.16
C ILE A 369 -4.13 -23.06 49.47
N LEU A 370 -3.59 -24.27 49.39
CA LEU A 370 -3.27 -25.13 50.53
C LEU A 370 -1.76 -25.45 50.55
N THR A 371 -1.28 -26.13 51.59
CA THR A 371 0.14 -26.53 51.69
C THR A 371 0.60 -27.37 50.48
N THR A 372 -0.28 -28.25 49.97
CA THR A 372 -0.08 -29.03 48.73
C THR A 372 0.04 -28.18 47.47
N THR A 373 -0.43 -26.94 47.46
CA THR A 373 -0.30 -26.05 46.29
C THR A 373 1.18 -25.75 46.00
N PHE A 374 1.99 -25.46 47.02
CA PHE A 374 3.39 -25.07 46.85
C PHE A 374 4.37 -26.20 47.13
N ASN A 375 4.05 -27.13 48.03
CA ASN A 375 4.89 -28.30 48.30
C ASN A 375 4.72 -29.40 47.22
N GLY A 376 3.70 -29.28 46.37
CA GLY A 376 3.27 -30.33 45.44
C GLY A 376 2.46 -31.43 46.13
N ASP A 377 2.11 -32.45 45.35
CA ASP A 377 1.48 -33.67 45.83
C ASP A 377 2.09 -34.90 45.14
N GLN A 378 2.75 -35.75 45.93
CA GLN A 378 3.40 -36.96 45.47
C GLN A 378 2.41 -38.05 45.02
N HIS A 379 1.17 -38.03 45.51
CA HIS A 379 0.14 -39.01 45.16
C HIS A 379 -0.41 -38.77 43.74
N THR A 380 -0.79 -37.53 43.42
CA THR A 380 -1.18 -37.13 42.05
C THR A 380 0.01 -36.85 41.12
N LYS A 381 1.25 -36.93 41.62
CA LYS A 381 2.51 -36.56 40.93
C LYS A 381 2.53 -35.10 40.46
N THR A 382 1.77 -34.22 41.11
CA THR A 382 1.75 -32.79 40.79
C THR A 382 2.94 -32.07 41.45
N PRO A 383 3.78 -31.34 40.69
CA PRO A 383 4.87 -30.55 41.26
C PRO A 383 4.34 -29.33 42.03
N GLY A 384 5.21 -28.74 42.86
CA GLY A 384 4.91 -27.48 43.54
C GLY A 384 4.64 -26.33 42.56
N LEU A 385 3.64 -25.50 42.87
CA LEU A 385 3.29 -24.32 42.08
C LEU A 385 4.34 -23.21 42.25
N ASP A 386 4.83 -22.68 41.13
CA ASP A 386 5.61 -21.45 41.09
C ASP A 386 4.77 -20.25 41.63
N PRO A 387 5.23 -19.55 42.68
CA PRO A 387 4.60 -18.32 43.18
C PRO A 387 4.27 -17.27 42.11
N ALA A 388 5.08 -17.14 41.05
CA ALA A 388 4.85 -16.18 39.98
C ALA A 388 3.57 -16.47 39.19
N LYS A 389 3.16 -17.74 39.05
CA LYS A 389 1.91 -18.12 38.37
C LYS A 389 0.65 -17.68 39.11
N LEU A 390 0.71 -17.29 40.39
CA LEU A 390 -0.44 -16.73 41.10
C LEU A 390 -0.99 -15.44 40.45
N ASN A 391 -0.20 -14.75 39.62
CA ASN A 391 -0.62 -13.56 38.90
C ASN A 391 -1.83 -13.77 37.96
N VAL A 392 -2.16 -15.01 37.55
CA VAL A 392 -3.37 -15.26 36.72
C VAL A 392 -4.66 -14.75 37.37
N PHE A 393 -4.72 -14.77 38.71
CA PHE A 393 -5.90 -14.31 39.46
C PHE A 393 -6.10 -12.79 39.45
N LYS A 394 -5.11 -11.98 39.02
CA LYS A 394 -5.22 -10.50 38.97
C LYS A 394 -6.33 -10.01 38.04
N THR A 395 -6.79 -10.89 37.15
CA THR A 395 -7.87 -10.64 36.19
C THR A 395 -9.27 -10.88 36.78
N VAL A 396 -9.37 -11.57 37.93
CA VAL A 396 -10.63 -11.98 38.57
C VAL A 396 -11.29 -10.82 39.31
N LYS A 397 -12.55 -10.52 38.94
CA LYS A 397 -13.45 -9.56 39.60
C LYS A 397 -14.52 -10.25 40.47
N GLU A 398 -14.93 -11.49 40.17
CA GLU A 398 -15.97 -12.23 40.92
C GLU A 398 -15.58 -13.68 41.24
N ILE A 399 -15.84 -14.13 42.46
CA ILE A 399 -15.83 -15.56 42.86
C ILE A 399 -17.24 -15.95 43.34
N THR A 400 -17.86 -16.99 42.77
CA THR A 400 -19.24 -17.37 43.14
C THR A 400 -19.33 -18.21 44.42
N GLY A 401 -18.31 -19.02 44.69
CA GLY A 401 -18.18 -19.85 45.88
C GLY A 401 -17.39 -19.15 46.99
N TYR A 402 -16.31 -19.81 47.42
CA TYR A 402 -15.45 -19.38 48.52
C TYR A 402 -14.00 -19.07 48.07
N LEU A 403 -13.25 -18.31 48.86
CA LEU A 403 -11.80 -18.11 48.73
C LEU A 403 -11.12 -18.51 50.05
N VAL A 404 -10.27 -19.54 50.02
CA VAL A 404 -9.59 -20.10 51.20
C VAL A 404 -8.09 -20.19 50.96
N ILE A 405 -7.30 -19.65 51.89
CA ILE A 405 -5.83 -19.63 51.82
C ILE A 405 -5.27 -20.15 53.15
N GLN A 406 -4.62 -21.31 53.10
CA GLN A 406 -3.93 -21.93 54.25
C GLN A 406 -2.40 -21.93 54.09
N GLN A 407 -1.90 -21.62 52.89
CA GLN A 407 -0.48 -21.44 52.59
C GLN A 407 -0.33 -20.24 51.65
N TRP A 408 0.73 -19.45 51.82
CA TRP A 408 1.08 -18.36 50.91
C TRP A 408 2.62 -18.28 50.78
N PRO A 409 3.18 -17.82 49.65
CA PRO A 409 4.62 -17.59 49.51
C PRO A 409 5.11 -16.53 50.50
N LYS A 410 6.27 -16.76 51.13
CA LYS A 410 6.80 -15.89 52.20
C LYS A 410 7.23 -14.52 51.68
N ASP A 411 7.66 -14.47 50.42
CA ASP A 411 8.24 -13.31 49.75
C ASP A 411 7.17 -12.35 49.19
N ILE A 412 5.90 -12.76 49.21
CA ILE A 412 4.76 -11.96 48.73
C ILE A 412 3.98 -11.44 49.95
N PRO A 413 4.12 -10.15 50.34
CA PRO A 413 3.63 -9.65 51.63
C PRO A 413 2.10 -9.49 51.74
N SER A 414 1.34 -9.72 50.67
CA SER A 414 -0.12 -9.58 50.64
C SER A 414 -0.77 -10.40 49.53
N LEU A 415 -2.11 -10.43 49.50
CA LEU A 415 -2.89 -11.15 48.49
C LEU A 415 -3.04 -10.34 47.19
N SER A 416 -1.94 -9.74 46.70
CA SER A 416 -1.91 -8.89 45.51
C SER A 416 -2.33 -9.61 44.21
N ALA A 417 -2.36 -10.95 44.22
CA ALA A 417 -2.98 -11.76 43.18
C ALA A 417 -4.50 -11.51 43.05
N PHE A 418 -5.17 -11.02 44.09
CA PHE A 418 -6.63 -10.79 44.13
C PHE A 418 -6.99 -9.30 44.32
N GLU A 419 -6.07 -8.38 43.99
CA GLU A 419 -6.27 -6.92 44.19
C GLU A 419 -7.48 -6.32 43.42
N ASN A 420 -7.93 -7.01 42.37
CA ASN A 420 -9.06 -6.61 41.52
C ASN A 420 -10.35 -7.41 41.80
N LEU A 421 -10.34 -8.30 42.81
CA LEU A 421 -11.53 -9.03 43.25
C LEU A 421 -12.53 -8.06 43.90
N GLU A 422 -13.75 -8.00 43.38
CA GLU A 422 -14.79 -7.05 43.80
C GLU A 422 -15.89 -7.73 44.64
N VAL A 423 -16.24 -8.99 44.33
CA VAL A 423 -17.33 -9.73 44.99
C VAL A 423 -16.98 -11.20 45.26
N ILE A 424 -17.25 -11.68 46.47
CA ILE A 424 -17.32 -13.11 46.82
C ILE A 424 -18.78 -13.46 47.15
N ARG A 425 -19.44 -14.33 46.37
CA ARG A 425 -20.87 -14.59 46.56
C ARG A 425 -21.22 -15.66 47.59
N GLY A 426 -20.29 -16.52 48.00
CA GLY A 426 -20.51 -17.50 49.06
C GLY A 426 -21.58 -18.56 48.78
N ARG A 427 -21.96 -18.77 47.50
CA ARG A 427 -23.00 -19.75 47.08
C ARG A 427 -22.62 -21.18 47.44
N THR A 428 -21.33 -21.47 47.43
CA THR A 428 -20.74 -22.65 48.07
C THR A 428 -19.78 -22.18 49.15
N LYS A 429 -19.75 -22.89 50.28
CA LYS A 429 -18.99 -22.52 51.49
C LYS A 429 -18.08 -23.68 51.89
N LYS A 430 -16.86 -23.39 52.33
CA LYS A 430 -15.97 -24.43 52.87
C LYS A 430 -16.52 -24.87 54.25
N GLN A 431 -16.55 -26.18 54.49
CA GLN A 431 -17.20 -26.79 55.66
C GLN A 431 -18.67 -26.33 55.89
N GLY A 432 -19.36 -25.89 54.82
CA GLY A 432 -20.75 -25.41 54.90
C GLY A 432 -20.95 -24.05 55.58
N ALA A 433 -19.91 -23.41 56.12
CA ALA A 433 -20.04 -22.21 56.96
C ALA A 433 -19.37 -20.95 56.37
N PHE A 434 -18.10 -21.03 55.95
CA PHE A 434 -17.31 -19.85 55.58
C PHE A 434 -17.09 -19.69 54.06
N SER A 435 -17.14 -18.45 53.61
CA SER A 435 -16.93 -18.04 52.21
C SER A 435 -15.58 -17.34 51.99
N PHE A 436 -14.95 -16.80 53.04
CA PHE A 436 -13.57 -16.31 52.99
C PHE A 436 -12.79 -16.79 54.22
N ALA A 437 -11.62 -17.40 54.01
CA ALA A 437 -10.71 -17.70 55.11
C ALA A 437 -9.23 -17.57 54.75
N VAL A 438 -8.45 -17.02 55.68
CA VAL A 438 -6.99 -16.91 55.57
C VAL A 438 -6.36 -17.32 56.90
N THR A 439 -5.63 -18.43 56.90
CA THR A 439 -5.09 -19.03 58.12
C THR A 439 -3.63 -19.42 58.00
N GLN A 440 -2.86 -19.24 59.07
CA GLN A 440 -1.46 -19.71 59.18
C GLN A 440 -0.49 -19.11 58.15
N THR A 441 -0.77 -17.91 57.63
CA THR A 441 0.08 -17.22 56.65
C THR A 441 0.98 -16.15 57.27
N GLU A 442 2.12 -15.85 56.62
CA GLU A 442 3.08 -14.82 57.04
C GLU A 442 2.82 -13.44 56.39
N ILE A 443 1.65 -13.22 55.77
CA ILE A 443 1.32 -11.94 55.10
C ILE A 443 1.24 -10.78 56.09
N THR A 444 1.55 -9.56 55.63
CA THR A 444 1.53 -8.33 56.44
C THR A 444 0.24 -7.54 56.29
N HIS A 445 -0.44 -7.66 55.15
CA HIS A 445 -1.70 -7.00 54.85
C HIS A 445 -2.47 -7.79 53.79
N PHE A 446 -3.75 -7.48 53.57
CA PHE A 446 -4.56 -8.23 52.60
C PHE A 446 -4.39 -7.73 51.16
N GLY A 447 -4.37 -6.41 50.92
CA GLY A 447 -4.20 -5.85 49.57
C GLY A 447 -5.43 -5.96 48.65
N LEU A 448 -6.59 -6.39 49.18
CA LEU A 448 -7.84 -6.64 48.43
C LEU A 448 -8.58 -5.33 48.05
N ARG A 449 -7.87 -4.35 47.46
CA ARG A 449 -8.32 -2.96 47.28
C ARG A 449 -9.65 -2.78 46.55
N SER A 450 -10.08 -3.75 45.74
CA SER A 450 -11.34 -3.66 44.99
C SER A 450 -12.53 -4.33 45.70
N LEU A 451 -12.32 -5.07 46.80
CA LEU A 451 -13.36 -5.89 47.43
C LEU A 451 -14.44 -5.02 48.10
N ARG A 452 -15.68 -5.22 47.67
CA ARG A 452 -16.87 -4.43 48.06
C ARG A 452 -17.97 -5.26 48.72
N GLU A 453 -18.01 -6.56 48.47
CA GLU A 453 -19.11 -7.41 48.90
C GLU A 453 -18.67 -8.85 49.18
N ILE A 454 -19.15 -9.39 50.31
CA ILE A 454 -19.21 -10.82 50.60
C ILE A 454 -20.69 -11.16 50.81
N SER A 455 -21.36 -11.61 49.73
CA SER A 455 -22.83 -11.70 49.69
C SER A 455 -23.41 -12.65 50.75
N ASP A 456 -22.67 -13.70 51.11
CA ASP A 456 -23.10 -14.74 52.05
C ASP A 456 -21.88 -15.51 52.61
N GLY A 457 -22.03 -16.18 53.76
CA GLY A 457 -21.01 -16.97 54.46
C GLY A 457 -20.13 -16.18 55.44
N ASP A 458 -19.56 -16.92 56.40
CA ASP A 458 -18.64 -16.41 57.43
C ASP A 458 -17.24 -16.03 56.88
N VAL A 459 -16.55 -15.16 57.62
CA VAL A 459 -15.13 -14.81 57.47
C VAL A 459 -14.31 -15.43 58.61
N VAL A 460 -13.21 -16.13 58.29
CA VAL A 460 -12.30 -16.74 59.30
C VAL A 460 -10.84 -16.34 59.04
N ILE A 461 -10.24 -15.59 59.96
CA ILE A 461 -8.86 -15.09 59.82
C ILE A 461 -8.08 -15.45 61.08
N ALA A 462 -7.19 -16.44 61.02
CA ALA A 462 -6.55 -16.98 62.22
C ALA A 462 -5.07 -17.34 62.08
N GLN A 463 -4.31 -17.14 63.16
CA GLN A 463 -2.90 -17.55 63.29
C GLN A 463 -1.94 -16.87 62.29
N ASN A 464 -2.30 -15.70 61.74
CA ASN A 464 -1.47 -14.95 60.80
C ASN A 464 -0.58 -13.95 61.56
N LYS A 465 0.64 -14.35 61.90
CA LYS A 465 1.50 -13.68 62.90
C LYS A 465 1.96 -12.27 62.56
N ARG A 466 1.92 -11.87 61.28
CA ARG A 466 2.37 -10.55 60.79
C ARG A 466 1.24 -9.65 60.27
N LEU A 467 0.00 -10.16 60.23
CA LEU A 467 -1.11 -9.52 59.56
C LEU A 467 -1.63 -8.30 60.34
N CYS A 468 -1.58 -7.14 59.69
CA CYS A 468 -2.08 -5.85 60.18
C CYS A 468 -3.29 -5.36 59.36
N TYR A 469 -3.76 -4.13 59.65
CA TYR A 469 -4.77 -3.39 58.88
C TYR A 469 -6.19 -4.01 58.86
N THR A 470 -6.48 -4.99 59.72
CA THR A 470 -7.79 -5.66 59.76
C THR A 470 -8.43 -5.61 61.14
N SER A 471 -9.76 -5.49 61.20
CA SER A 471 -10.57 -5.60 62.42
C SER A 471 -11.93 -6.23 62.08
N PRO A 472 -12.65 -6.81 63.06
CA PRO A 472 -13.95 -7.45 62.80
C PRO A 472 -14.98 -6.50 62.17
N GLU A 473 -14.96 -5.23 62.55
CA GLU A 473 -15.90 -4.20 62.04
C GLU A 473 -15.67 -3.86 60.56
N HIS A 474 -14.44 -4.02 60.04
CA HIS A 474 -14.17 -3.82 58.61
C HIS A 474 -14.96 -4.81 57.74
N TRP A 475 -15.09 -6.07 58.18
CA TRP A 475 -15.75 -7.13 57.42
C TRP A 475 -17.28 -7.06 57.49
N LYS A 476 -17.85 -6.61 58.63
CA LYS A 476 -19.31 -6.41 58.74
C LYS A 476 -19.88 -5.46 57.69
N ARG A 477 -19.07 -4.52 57.17
CA ARG A 477 -19.44 -3.57 56.11
C ARG A 477 -19.58 -4.23 54.71
N LEU A 478 -18.99 -5.41 54.52
CA LEU A 478 -19.02 -6.15 53.25
C LEU A 478 -20.17 -7.17 53.21
N PHE A 479 -20.73 -7.53 54.36
CA PHE A 479 -21.79 -8.53 54.50
C PHE A 479 -23.15 -8.01 54.02
N LYS A 480 -23.98 -8.90 53.47
CA LYS A 480 -25.39 -8.60 53.12
C LYS A 480 -26.38 -9.20 54.11
N SER A 481 -26.04 -10.34 54.72
CA SER A 481 -26.86 -10.96 55.77
C SER A 481 -26.37 -10.56 57.15
N LYS A 482 -27.31 -10.16 58.01
CA LYS A 482 -27.06 -9.87 59.44
C LYS A 482 -26.61 -11.09 60.25
N GLN A 483 -26.63 -12.29 59.66
CA GLN A 483 -26.20 -13.54 60.30
C GLN A 483 -24.72 -13.88 60.02
N GLN A 484 -24.04 -13.19 59.10
CA GLN A 484 -22.63 -13.42 58.80
C GLN A 484 -21.73 -12.91 59.93
N THR A 485 -20.70 -13.70 60.31
CA THR A 485 -19.75 -13.36 61.36
C THR A 485 -18.31 -13.31 60.85
N ALA A 486 -17.47 -12.51 61.52
CA ALA A 486 -16.04 -12.41 61.25
C ALA A 486 -15.24 -12.88 62.48
N LYS A 487 -14.60 -14.04 62.38
CA LYS A 487 -13.86 -14.69 63.47
C LYS A 487 -12.37 -14.43 63.30
N MET A 488 -11.78 -13.71 64.26
CA MET A 488 -10.36 -13.34 64.26
C MET A 488 -9.65 -13.87 65.50
N LEU A 489 -8.60 -14.70 65.33
CA LEU A 489 -7.92 -15.37 66.44
C LEU A 489 -6.40 -15.46 66.19
N GLY A 490 -5.57 -14.94 67.11
CA GLY A 490 -4.11 -15.11 67.02
C GLY A 490 -3.43 -14.40 65.84
N ASN A 491 -3.95 -13.26 65.41
CA ASN A 491 -3.28 -12.34 64.46
C ASN A 491 -2.68 -11.14 65.23
N LEU A 492 -1.85 -10.33 64.57
CA LEU A 492 -1.18 -9.19 65.21
C LEU A 492 -2.14 -7.99 65.38
N THR A 493 -2.22 -7.42 66.59
CA THR A 493 -3.14 -6.31 66.93
C THR A 493 -2.58 -4.92 66.59
N CYS A 494 -2.03 -4.79 65.39
CA CYS A 494 -1.52 -3.54 64.82
C CYS A 494 -2.65 -2.68 64.23
N MET A 495 -3.15 -1.72 65.01
CA MET A 495 -4.01 -0.64 64.52
C MET A 495 -3.24 0.34 63.63
N CYS A 496 -3.95 1.09 62.77
CA CYS A 496 -3.41 2.14 61.91
C CYS A 496 -2.97 3.42 62.66
N LYS A 497 -2.19 3.29 63.75
CA LYS A 497 -1.51 4.42 64.37
C LYS A 497 -0.29 4.79 63.53
N VAL A 498 -0.54 5.62 62.52
CA VAL A 498 0.41 6.11 61.51
C VAL A 498 1.70 6.61 62.15
N THR A 499 2.82 5.94 61.86
CA THR A 499 4.16 6.44 62.17
C THR A 499 4.52 7.54 61.16
N TYR A 500 4.46 8.79 61.61
CA TYR A 500 5.02 10.01 60.99
C TYR A 500 4.97 10.20 59.46
N SER A 501 4.08 11.13 59.07
CA SER A 501 4.35 12.16 58.06
C SER A 501 4.82 11.76 56.65
N GLN A 502 3.91 11.16 55.88
CA GLN A 502 3.54 11.72 54.57
C GLN A 502 2.05 11.46 54.30
N GLN A 503 1.24 12.51 54.47
CA GLN A 503 -0.19 12.62 54.11
C GLN A 503 -1.09 11.38 54.34
N ASN A 504 -1.77 11.32 55.49
CA ASN A 504 -2.87 10.36 55.70
C ASN A 504 -4.08 10.74 54.81
N MET A 505 -4.23 10.01 53.70
CA MET A 505 -5.31 10.20 52.70
C MET A 505 -6.52 9.27 52.89
N CYS A 506 -6.44 8.29 53.80
CA CYS A 506 -7.59 7.46 54.18
C CYS A 506 -8.47 8.19 55.21
N THR A 507 -9.75 7.84 55.27
CA THR A 507 -10.58 8.15 56.45
C THR A 507 -10.28 7.18 57.59
N ASN A 508 -10.96 7.36 58.73
CA ASN A 508 -10.91 6.43 59.86
C ASN A 508 -11.64 5.08 59.57
N ASP A 509 -12.20 4.88 58.37
CA ASP A 509 -12.91 3.65 57.97
C ASP A 509 -12.03 2.40 57.96
N GLY A 510 -10.73 2.58 57.71
CA GLY A 510 -9.77 1.50 57.49
C GLY A 510 -9.20 1.46 56.07
N CYS A 511 -8.29 0.51 55.86
CA CYS A 511 -7.60 0.27 54.60
C CYS A 511 -7.20 -1.22 54.48
N TRP A 512 -6.93 -1.68 53.27
CA TRP A 512 -6.48 -3.05 52.98
C TRP A 512 -4.97 -3.27 53.14
N GLY A 513 -4.21 -2.22 53.44
CA GLY A 513 -2.75 -2.18 53.50
C GLY A 513 -2.20 -0.76 53.49
N PRO A 514 -0.88 -0.58 53.38
CA PRO A 514 -0.25 0.74 53.34
C PRO A 514 -0.49 1.47 52.02
N GLY A 515 -0.49 2.82 52.08
CA GLY A 515 -0.51 3.70 50.91
C GLY A 515 -1.91 4.13 50.42
N PRO A 516 -2.00 5.21 49.62
CA PRO A 516 -3.27 5.84 49.22
C PRO A 516 -4.11 5.01 48.23
N ALA A 517 -3.59 3.91 47.69
CA ALA A 517 -4.31 2.97 46.84
C ALA A 517 -5.12 1.91 47.61
N MET A 518 -4.99 1.88 48.95
CA MET A 518 -5.52 0.81 49.80
C MET A 518 -6.67 1.25 50.74
N CYS A 519 -7.01 2.54 50.78
CA CYS A 519 -8.08 3.06 51.64
C CYS A 519 -9.46 2.50 51.26
N PHE A 520 -10.35 2.26 52.23
CA PHE A 520 -11.75 1.92 51.91
C PHE A 520 -12.53 3.12 51.38
N THR A 521 -12.29 4.30 51.98
CA THR A 521 -12.79 5.59 51.52
C THR A 521 -11.69 6.65 51.64
N CYS A 522 -11.64 7.56 50.69
CA CYS A 522 -10.66 8.65 50.66
C CYS A 522 -11.14 9.83 51.49
N LYS A 523 -10.21 10.49 52.19
CA LYS A 523 -10.49 11.67 53.01
C LYS A 523 -10.86 12.91 52.18
N HIS A 524 -10.17 13.07 51.04
CA HIS A 524 -10.35 14.18 50.11
C HIS A 524 -10.99 13.66 48.81
N TYR A 525 -10.17 13.24 47.83
CA TYR A 525 -10.66 12.88 46.49
C TYR A 525 -10.16 11.51 46.01
N THR A 526 -10.86 10.94 45.02
CA THR A 526 -10.52 9.70 44.31
C THR A 526 -10.10 9.95 42.87
N ARG A 527 -8.88 9.56 42.48
CA ARG A 527 -8.39 9.53 41.09
C ARG A 527 -8.00 8.09 40.72
N LYS A 528 -8.66 7.46 39.75
CA LYS A 528 -8.34 6.10 39.23
C LYS A 528 -7.97 5.09 40.35
N LYS A 529 -8.89 4.88 41.30
CA LYS A 529 -8.75 4.04 42.54
C LYS A 529 -7.68 4.48 43.57
N HIS A 530 -7.06 5.64 43.43
CA HIS A 530 -6.10 6.21 44.41
C HIS A 530 -6.69 7.42 45.13
N CYS A 531 -6.40 7.58 46.42
CA CYS A 531 -6.74 8.78 47.18
C CYS A 531 -5.74 9.93 46.91
N VAL A 532 -6.25 11.10 46.55
CA VAL A 532 -5.45 12.31 46.27
C VAL A 532 -5.95 13.50 47.08
N ALA A 533 -5.05 14.45 47.38
CA ALA A 533 -5.36 15.64 48.18
C ALA A 533 -6.23 16.67 47.44
N SER A 534 -6.08 16.75 46.10
CA SER A 534 -6.81 17.64 45.19
C SER A 534 -6.92 17.03 43.79
N CYS A 535 -7.97 17.42 43.05
CA CYS A 535 -8.07 17.16 41.60
C CYS A 535 -7.35 18.27 40.80
N ASN A 536 -6.99 17.99 39.55
CA ASN A 536 -6.30 18.89 38.62
C ASN A 536 -7.27 19.89 37.96
N LEU A 537 -7.96 20.69 38.77
CA LEU A 537 -9.03 21.59 38.30
C LEU A 537 -8.46 22.81 37.54
N LEU A 538 -7.58 23.59 38.21
CA LEU A 538 -7.02 24.86 37.72
C LEU A 538 -5.59 24.75 37.19
N ALA A 539 -4.89 23.65 37.51
CA ALA A 539 -3.52 23.34 37.11
C ALA A 539 -3.28 21.81 37.18
N GLY A 540 -2.22 21.34 36.53
CA GLY A 540 -1.84 19.93 36.46
C GLY A 540 -2.38 19.21 35.21
N GLU A 541 -1.80 18.03 34.93
CA GLU A 541 -2.15 17.18 33.79
C GLU A 541 -2.41 15.73 34.22
N PRO A 542 -3.36 15.01 33.60
CA PRO A 542 -4.42 15.56 32.73
C PRO A 542 -5.34 16.51 33.52
N ARG A 543 -6.14 17.32 32.82
CA ARG A 543 -7.14 18.19 33.47
C ARG A 543 -8.37 17.40 33.88
N GLU A 544 -8.94 17.81 35.01
CA GLU A 544 -10.00 17.07 35.67
C GLU A 544 -11.15 17.98 36.11
N TYR A 545 -12.32 17.38 36.30
CA TYR A 545 -13.48 17.95 36.98
C TYR A 545 -13.88 17.06 38.16
N GLU A 546 -14.50 17.63 39.20
CA GLU A 546 -14.97 16.87 40.36
C GLU A 546 -16.41 16.37 40.17
N VAL A 547 -16.60 15.06 40.21
CA VAL A 547 -17.93 14.44 40.29
C VAL A 547 -18.00 13.59 41.56
N ASN A 548 -18.79 14.00 42.55
CA ASN A 548 -18.98 13.28 43.83
C ASN A 548 -17.65 12.88 44.50
N LYS A 549 -16.74 13.84 44.72
CA LYS A 549 -15.36 13.64 45.21
C LYS A 549 -14.45 12.77 44.33
N THR A 550 -14.87 12.37 43.14
CA THR A 550 -14.02 11.67 42.17
C THR A 550 -13.50 12.66 41.16
N CYS A 551 -12.18 12.66 40.95
CA CYS A 551 -11.55 13.37 39.85
C CYS A 551 -11.80 12.59 38.56
N VAL A 552 -12.52 13.21 37.63
CA VAL A 552 -12.83 12.66 36.30
C VAL A 552 -12.11 13.51 35.26
N GLU A 553 -11.45 12.88 34.30
CA GLU A 553 -10.69 13.60 33.27
C GLU A 553 -11.63 14.36 32.32
N CYS A 554 -11.24 15.59 31.96
CA CYS A 554 -11.94 16.36 30.92
C CYS A 554 -11.81 15.67 29.56
N ASP A 555 -12.72 15.98 28.64
CA ASP A 555 -12.62 15.49 27.26
C ASP A 555 -11.35 16.04 26.56
N PRO A 556 -10.64 15.24 25.72
CA PRO A 556 -9.48 15.71 24.97
C PRO A 556 -9.76 16.94 24.08
N GLU A 557 -11.00 17.16 23.66
CA GLU A 557 -11.38 18.34 22.87
C GLU A 557 -11.57 19.62 23.71
N CYS A 558 -11.38 19.57 25.03
CA CYS A 558 -11.40 20.76 25.89
C CYS A 558 -10.05 21.50 25.88
N LEU A 559 -10.06 22.80 25.54
CA LEU A 559 -8.86 23.64 25.57
C LEU A 559 -8.34 23.82 27.00
N LEU A 560 -7.09 23.48 27.26
CA LEU A 560 -6.45 23.59 28.57
C LEU A 560 -6.42 25.07 29.04
N MET A 561 -7.16 25.37 30.11
CA MET A 561 -7.25 26.73 30.67
C MET A 561 -6.46 26.85 31.96
N ASN A 562 -5.38 27.63 31.98
CA ASN A 562 -4.70 27.98 33.23
C ASN A 562 -5.55 28.96 34.06
N GLU A 563 -5.49 28.83 35.39
CA GLU A 563 -6.19 29.67 36.37
C GLU A 563 -7.74 29.62 36.31
N SER A 564 -8.31 28.85 35.37
CA SER A 564 -9.75 28.63 35.17
C SER A 564 -10.09 27.14 34.99
N LEU A 565 -11.37 26.80 35.07
CA LEU A 565 -11.86 25.43 34.86
C LEU A 565 -11.86 25.09 33.35
N THR A 566 -11.20 23.99 33.00
CA THR A 566 -11.11 23.49 31.61
C THR A 566 -12.42 22.84 31.13
N CYS A 567 -13.15 22.19 32.02
CA CYS A 567 -14.48 21.62 31.75
C CYS A 567 -15.40 21.71 32.98
N THR A 568 -16.69 21.50 32.74
CA THR A 568 -17.81 21.52 33.72
C THR A 568 -18.40 20.12 33.99
N GLY A 569 -17.74 19.09 33.47
CA GLY A 569 -18.19 17.70 33.47
C GLY A 569 -17.44 16.86 32.43
N PRO A 570 -17.64 15.54 32.42
CA PRO A 570 -17.08 14.67 31.38
C PRO A 570 -17.85 14.83 30.06
N GLY A 571 -17.13 14.69 28.93
CA GLY A 571 -17.68 14.72 27.57
C GLY A 571 -17.49 16.05 26.82
N PRO A 572 -17.56 16.03 25.48
CA PRO A 572 -17.19 17.17 24.63
C PRO A 572 -18.23 18.31 24.65
N ASP A 573 -19.41 18.10 25.24
CA ASP A 573 -20.46 19.10 25.46
C ASP A 573 -20.32 19.81 26.83
N LYS A 574 -19.25 19.52 27.58
CA LYS A 574 -18.97 20.09 28.90
C LYS A 574 -17.67 20.88 28.97
N CYS A 575 -16.91 20.98 27.88
CA CYS A 575 -15.75 21.86 27.78
C CYS A 575 -16.11 23.34 27.95
N THR A 576 -15.27 24.11 28.64
CA THR A 576 -15.46 25.57 28.76
C THR A 576 -15.16 26.27 27.42
N ILE A 577 -14.11 25.82 26.74
CA ILE A 577 -13.71 26.24 25.38
C ILE A 577 -13.25 24.99 24.62
N CYS A 578 -13.57 24.88 23.33
CA CYS A 578 -13.12 23.79 22.47
C CYS A 578 -11.67 24.03 21.98
N ALA A 579 -10.85 22.99 21.93
CA ALA A 579 -9.48 23.05 21.41
C ALA A 579 -9.46 23.20 19.87
N ASN A 580 -10.27 22.40 19.17
CA ASN A 580 -10.36 22.38 17.71
C ASN A 580 -11.55 23.22 17.22
N TYR A 581 -12.72 22.60 17.02
CA TYR A 581 -13.93 23.22 16.49
C TYR A 581 -15.15 22.95 17.39
N LYS A 582 -16.26 23.64 17.13
CA LYS A 582 -17.54 23.47 17.86
C LYS A 582 -18.70 23.21 16.91
N ASP A 583 -19.37 22.08 17.04
CA ASP A 583 -20.59 21.73 16.31
C ASP A 583 -21.81 21.74 17.25
N GLY A 584 -22.61 22.80 17.17
CA GLY A 584 -23.73 23.02 18.10
C GLY A 584 -23.23 23.14 19.55
N PRO A 585 -23.67 22.26 20.47
CA PRO A 585 -23.15 22.25 21.83
C PRO A 585 -21.82 21.49 21.99
N HIS A 586 -21.40 20.67 21.01
CA HIS A 586 -20.29 19.72 21.13
C HIS A 586 -18.96 20.26 20.59
N CYS A 587 -17.85 20.03 21.30
CA CYS A 587 -16.51 20.20 20.75
C CYS A 587 -16.13 19.02 19.83
N VAL A 588 -15.48 19.30 18.70
CA VAL A 588 -15.13 18.28 17.69
C VAL A 588 -13.77 18.54 17.02
N THR A 589 -13.03 17.46 16.74
CA THR A 589 -11.74 17.48 16.03
C THR A 589 -11.82 18.08 14.63
N ARG A 590 -12.97 17.92 13.97
CA ARG A 590 -13.31 18.45 12.65
C ARG A 590 -14.83 18.56 12.50
N CYS A 591 -15.29 19.51 11.69
CA CYS A 591 -16.72 19.62 11.38
C CYS A 591 -17.24 18.40 10.59
N PRO A 592 -18.54 18.06 10.71
CA PRO A 592 -19.19 17.00 9.92
C PRO A 592 -18.96 17.13 8.41
N GLN A 593 -18.49 16.05 7.78
CA GLN A 593 -18.23 15.99 6.35
C GLN A 593 -18.64 14.61 5.81
N GLY A 594 -19.58 14.58 4.87
CA GLY A 594 -20.07 13.34 4.25
C GLY A 594 -20.83 12.42 5.21
N ILE A 595 -21.47 12.96 6.26
CA ILE A 595 -22.24 12.16 7.22
C ILE A 595 -23.69 12.08 6.72
N PRO A 596 -24.30 10.90 6.53
CA PRO A 596 -25.68 10.80 6.08
C PRO A 596 -26.65 11.34 7.16
N GLY A 597 -27.47 12.31 6.76
CA GLY A 597 -28.64 12.78 7.49
C GLY A 597 -29.93 12.16 6.93
N GLU A 598 -31.06 12.83 7.14
CA GLU A 598 -32.35 12.35 6.61
C GLU A 598 -32.34 12.16 5.09
N LYS A 599 -33.08 11.15 4.61
CA LYS A 599 -33.33 10.88 3.18
C LYS A 599 -32.05 10.64 2.35
N ASP A 600 -31.04 10.02 2.96
CA ASP A 600 -29.70 9.77 2.38
C ASP A 600 -28.94 11.04 1.91
N VAL A 601 -29.36 12.23 2.34
CA VAL A 601 -28.63 13.48 2.05
C VAL A 601 -27.35 13.53 2.89
N LEU A 602 -26.21 13.72 2.23
CA LEU A 602 -24.92 13.88 2.91
C LEU A 602 -24.80 15.28 3.54
N ILE A 603 -24.70 15.31 4.87
CA ILE A 603 -24.46 16.53 5.64
C ILE A 603 -22.99 16.93 5.53
N TRP A 604 -22.79 18.17 5.10
CA TRP A 604 -21.50 18.85 5.03
C TRP A 604 -21.55 20.14 5.85
N LYS A 605 -20.53 20.35 6.68
CA LYS A 605 -20.31 21.55 7.47
C LYS A 605 -18.89 22.07 7.26
N TYR A 606 -18.74 23.40 7.26
CA TYR A 606 -17.45 24.10 7.23
C TYR A 606 -17.23 24.82 8.57
N ALA A 607 -15.97 25.13 8.90
CA ALA A 607 -15.64 25.93 10.08
C ALA A 607 -15.64 27.42 9.72
N ASP A 608 -16.35 28.24 10.48
CA ASP A 608 -16.28 29.70 10.37
C ASP A 608 -15.05 30.30 11.07
N THR A 609 -14.92 31.63 11.04
CA THR A 609 -13.81 32.36 11.66
C THR A 609 -13.76 32.26 13.19
N MET A 610 -14.85 31.81 13.83
CA MET A 610 -14.93 31.51 15.26
C MET A 610 -14.73 30.02 15.56
N ARG A 611 -14.38 29.21 14.54
CA ARG A 611 -14.26 27.74 14.57
C ARG A 611 -15.57 27.01 14.88
N VAL A 612 -16.72 27.63 14.63
CA VAL A 612 -18.03 26.99 14.76
C VAL A 612 -18.40 26.32 13.43
N CYS A 613 -18.99 25.12 13.51
CA CYS A 613 -19.32 24.30 12.36
C CYS A 613 -20.69 24.67 11.78
N GLN A 614 -20.67 25.44 10.69
CA GLN A 614 -21.85 25.93 9.98
C GLN A 614 -22.22 25.00 8.82
N PRO A 615 -23.53 24.84 8.47
CA PRO A 615 -23.96 24.05 7.32
C PRO A 615 -23.45 24.63 6.00
N CYS A 616 -23.05 23.76 5.08
CA CYS A 616 -22.87 24.11 3.68
C CYS A 616 -24.22 24.42 3.01
N HIS A 617 -24.20 25.16 1.89
CA HIS A 617 -25.37 25.30 1.04
C HIS A 617 -25.87 23.93 0.56
N GLU A 618 -27.19 23.74 0.47
CA GLU A 618 -27.87 22.47 0.12
C GLU A 618 -27.41 21.82 -1.20
N ASN A 619 -26.78 22.59 -2.09
CA ASN A 619 -26.29 22.16 -3.40
C ASN A 619 -24.80 21.73 -3.38
N CYS A 620 -24.08 21.88 -2.27
CA CYS A 620 -22.67 21.49 -2.15
C CYS A 620 -22.52 19.97 -1.91
N THR A 621 -22.79 19.14 -2.91
CA THR A 621 -22.84 17.67 -2.76
C THR A 621 -21.47 17.05 -2.43
N GLN A 622 -20.36 17.69 -2.82
CA GLN A 622 -18.98 17.29 -2.46
C GLN A 622 -18.39 18.11 -1.29
N GLY A 623 -19.25 18.89 -0.60
CA GLY A 623 -18.91 19.76 0.52
C GLY A 623 -18.40 21.14 0.11
N CYS A 624 -18.14 21.96 1.13
CA CYS A 624 -17.81 23.38 0.97
C CYS A 624 -16.68 23.85 1.90
N THR A 625 -16.25 25.10 1.69
CA THR A 625 -15.31 25.85 2.55
C THR A 625 -15.91 27.13 3.13
N GLY A 626 -17.20 27.40 2.88
CA GLY A 626 -17.91 28.62 3.27
C GLY A 626 -19.42 28.54 2.98
N PRO A 627 -20.21 29.56 3.36
CA PRO A 627 -21.67 29.48 3.32
C PRO A 627 -22.25 29.55 1.91
N ASP A 628 -21.77 30.51 1.11
CA ASP A 628 -22.28 30.74 -0.24
C ASP A 628 -22.00 29.55 -1.17
N LEU A 629 -22.87 29.36 -2.18
CA LEU A 629 -22.65 28.46 -3.31
C LEU A 629 -21.22 28.55 -3.90
N LYS A 630 -20.65 29.75 -4.00
CA LYS A 630 -19.27 29.98 -4.50
C LYS A 630 -18.15 29.35 -3.68
N HIS A 631 -18.47 28.80 -2.52
CA HIS A 631 -17.56 28.03 -1.66
C HIS A 631 -17.89 26.53 -1.62
N CYS A 632 -18.95 26.06 -2.29
CA CYS A 632 -19.05 24.65 -2.67
C CYS A 632 -17.85 24.29 -3.56
N LYS A 633 -17.31 23.07 -3.44
CA LYS A 633 -16.31 22.57 -4.41
C LYS A 633 -16.88 22.46 -5.84
N ASP A 634 -18.21 22.40 -5.95
CA ASP A 634 -18.96 22.09 -7.17
C ASP A 634 -19.36 23.33 -8.01
N PHE A 635 -19.26 24.55 -7.47
CA PHE A 635 -19.92 25.73 -8.08
C PHE A 635 -19.07 26.46 -9.13
N LYS A 636 -19.36 26.17 -10.40
CA LYS A 636 -19.12 27.12 -11.50
C LYS A 636 -20.30 28.09 -11.55
N GLY A 637 -20.02 29.40 -11.52
CA GLY A 637 -21.02 30.44 -11.23
C GLY A 637 -22.18 30.54 -12.23
N SER A 638 -23.40 30.63 -11.70
CA SER A 638 -24.63 30.81 -12.50
C SER A 638 -24.93 32.29 -12.80
N GLY A 639 -25.09 32.60 -14.08
CA GLY A 639 -25.70 33.85 -14.56
C GLY A 639 -27.16 33.65 -14.94
N LEU A 640 -28.04 34.58 -14.55
CA LEU A 640 -29.51 34.56 -14.69
C LEU A 640 -30.02 36.02 -14.73
N PRO A 641 -31.27 36.32 -15.16
CA PRO A 641 -32.22 35.53 -15.98
C PRO A 641 -32.81 36.36 -17.15
N MET A 642 -33.65 35.76 -18.02
CA MET A 642 -34.79 36.43 -18.70
C MET A 642 -35.65 35.49 -19.58
N ILE A 643 -36.83 35.98 -20.01
CA ILE A 643 -37.78 35.40 -20.99
C ILE A 643 -38.56 34.14 -20.53
N ALA A 644 -39.63 34.35 -19.76
CA ALA A 644 -40.68 33.34 -19.49
C ALA A 644 -41.71 33.16 -20.64
N ALA A 645 -41.48 33.75 -21.82
CA ALA A 645 -42.47 33.80 -22.93
C ALA A 645 -42.18 32.84 -24.11
N GLY A 646 -40.95 32.31 -24.23
CA GLY A 646 -40.51 31.60 -25.45
C GLY A 646 -41.03 30.16 -25.63
N VAL A 647 -41.40 29.48 -24.53
CA VAL A 647 -41.58 28.02 -24.50
C VAL A 647 -42.72 27.53 -25.41
N VAL A 648 -43.85 28.26 -25.45
CA VAL A 648 -45.03 27.86 -26.25
C VAL A 648 -44.76 28.02 -27.75
N GLY A 649 -44.02 29.07 -28.16
CA GLY A 649 -43.64 29.28 -29.56
C GLY A 649 -42.62 28.26 -30.06
N GLY A 650 -41.65 27.90 -29.21
CA GLY A 650 -40.61 26.92 -29.54
C GLY A 650 -41.17 25.54 -29.87
N LEU A 651 -42.16 25.06 -29.09
CA LEU A 651 -42.77 23.74 -29.30
C LEU A 651 -43.44 23.60 -30.67
N LEU A 652 -44.11 24.64 -31.17
CA LEU A 652 -44.72 24.61 -32.50
C LEU A 652 -43.66 24.58 -33.62
N ALA A 653 -42.58 25.34 -33.46
CA ALA A 653 -41.47 25.39 -34.41
C ALA A 653 -40.73 24.05 -34.51
N PHE A 654 -40.48 23.38 -33.38
CA PHE A 654 -39.79 22.08 -33.36
C PHE A 654 -40.55 20.97 -34.08
N VAL A 655 -41.89 20.95 -34.04
CA VAL A 655 -42.70 19.95 -34.78
C VAL A 655 -42.60 20.17 -36.30
N ILE A 656 -42.69 21.43 -36.75
CA ILE A 656 -42.55 21.79 -38.17
C ILE A 656 -41.13 21.48 -38.67
N LEU A 657 -40.11 21.82 -37.87
CA LEU A 657 -38.71 21.52 -38.18
C LEU A 657 -38.45 20.00 -38.22
N GLY A 658 -39.03 19.23 -37.29
CA GLY A 658 -38.92 17.77 -37.25
C GLY A 658 -39.48 17.08 -38.50
N LEU A 659 -40.64 17.53 -38.99
CA LEU A 659 -41.22 17.04 -40.25
C LEU A 659 -40.35 17.39 -41.46
N GLY A 660 -39.81 18.61 -41.51
CA GLY A 660 -38.85 19.03 -42.55
C GLY A 660 -37.57 18.18 -42.53
N VAL A 661 -37.00 17.94 -41.35
CA VAL A 661 -35.81 17.10 -41.15
C VAL A 661 -36.08 15.64 -41.54
N ALA A 662 -37.25 15.07 -41.21
CA ALA A 662 -37.61 13.71 -41.62
C ALA A 662 -37.64 13.54 -43.15
N VAL A 663 -38.23 14.51 -43.88
CA VAL A 663 -38.24 14.51 -45.35
C VAL A 663 -36.82 14.72 -45.92
N PHE A 664 -36.02 15.60 -45.32
CA PHE A 664 -34.64 15.85 -45.72
C PHE A 664 -33.73 14.63 -45.51
N LEU A 665 -33.82 13.97 -44.36
CA LEU A 665 -33.06 12.75 -44.05
C LEU A 665 -33.44 11.60 -44.98
N ARG A 666 -34.73 11.42 -45.31
CA ARG A 666 -35.18 10.39 -46.28
C ARG A 666 -34.58 10.62 -47.67
N ARG A 667 -34.44 11.89 -48.11
CA ARG A 667 -33.70 12.25 -49.35
C ARG A 667 -32.18 12.04 -49.21
N ARG A 668 -31.58 12.38 -48.06
CA ARG A 668 -30.13 12.25 -47.79
C ARG A 668 -29.67 10.78 -47.75
N HIS A 669 -30.50 9.89 -47.20
CA HIS A 669 -30.23 8.45 -47.11
C HIS A 669 -30.16 7.77 -48.49
N ILE A 670 -31.03 8.17 -49.43
CA ILE A 670 -31.01 7.68 -50.83
C ILE A 670 -29.72 8.12 -51.55
N LYS A 671 -29.21 9.33 -51.31
CA LYS A 671 -27.92 9.79 -51.88
C LYS A 671 -26.73 9.02 -51.31
N ARG A 672 -26.64 8.83 -49.98
CA ARG A 672 -25.50 8.13 -49.32
C ARG A 672 -25.25 6.71 -49.86
N LYS A 673 -26.30 5.95 -50.21
CA LYS A 673 -26.17 4.56 -50.68
C LYS A 673 -25.62 4.41 -52.12
N ARG A 674 -25.37 5.51 -52.85
CA ARG A 674 -24.75 5.51 -54.19
C ARG A 674 -23.27 5.90 -54.20
N THR A 675 -22.79 6.69 -53.24
CA THR A 675 -21.37 7.14 -53.21
C THR A 675 -20.41 6.07 -52.68
N LEU A 676 -20.81 5.30 -51.67
CA LEU A 676 -19.94 4.27 -51.06
C LEU A 676 -19.48 3.18 -52.06
N ARG A 677 -20.24 2.96 -53.13
CA ARG A 677 -19.92 1.95 -54.17
C ARG A 677 -18.91 2.44 -55.23
N ARG A 678 -18.30 3.61 -55.05
CA ARG A 678 -17.19 4.11 -55.89
C ARG A 678 -15.82 4.15 -55.17
N LEU A 679 -15.79 4.01 -53.84
CA LEU A 679 -14.54 4.06 -53.04
C LEU A 679 -13.93 2.68 -52.76
N LEU A 680 -14.47 1.62 -53.35
CA LEU A 680 -14.05 0.22 -53.17
C LEU A 680 -13.30 -0.34 -54.39
N GLN A 681 -12.77 0.51 -55.27
CA GLN A 681 -12.20 0.12 -56.56
C GLN A 681 -10.84 0.79 -56.85
N GLU A 682 -10.18 1.34 -55.83
CA GLU A 682 -8.99 2.19 -55.98
C GLU A 682 -7.90 1.87 -54.92
N ARG A 683 -7.79 0.59 -54.53
CA ARG A 683 -6.79 0.11 -53.56
C ARG A 683 -6.12 -1.22 -53.94
N GLU A 684 -5.91 -1.43 -55.24
CA GLU A 684 -4.95 -2.41 -55.78
C GLU A 684 -3.80 -1.65 -56.47
N LEU A 685 -2.73 -1.30 -55.74
CA LEU A 685 -1.36 -1.25 -56.27
C LEU A 685 -0.30 -1.05 -55.17
N VAL A 686 0.94 -1.42 -55.53
CA VAL A 686 2.24 -1.20 -54.85
C VAL A 686 2.62 -2.13 -53.69
N GLU A 687 3.35 -3.17 -54.08
CA GLU A 687 4.48 -3.84 -53.41
C GLU A 687 5.55 -4.08 -54.51
N PRO A 688 6.81 -4.51 -54.25
CA PRO A 688 7.63 -4.51 -53.02
C PRO A 688 9.07 -3.97 -53.31
N LEU A 689 10.12 -4.61 -52.74
CA LEU A 689 11.59 -4.46 -52.95
C LEU A 689 12.28 -3.39 -52.04
N THR A 690 13.47 -3.55 -51.41
CA THR A 690 14.54 -4.60 -51.32
C THR A 690 15.57 -4.17 -50.22
N PRO A 691 16.72 -4.84 -49.92
CA PRO A 691 17.06 -6.27 -49.83
C PRO A 691 17.96 -6.60 -48.60
N SER A 692 17.44 -6.86 -47.39
CA SER A 692 18.30 -7.16 -46.21
C SER A 692 17.87 -8.32 -45.30
N GLY A 693 16.71 -8.95 -45.53
CA GLY A 693 16.33 -10.21 -44.88
C GLY A 693 15.86 -10.13 -43.42
N GLU A 694 16.02 -9.00 -42.75
CA GLU A 694 15.46 -8.76 -41.41
C GLU A 694 13.99 -8.29 -41.50
N ALA A 695 13.15 -8.76 -40.58
CA ALA A 695 11.71 -8.50 -40.62
C ALA A 695 11.37 -7.11 -40.04
N PRO A 696 10.58 -6.27 -40.74
CA PRO A 696 10.25 -4.93 -40.26
C PRO A 696 9.36 -4.97 -39.00
N ASN A 697 9.83 -4.32 -37.95
CA ASN A 697 9.11 -4.16 -36.68
C ASN A 697 7.90 -3.21 -36.82
N GLN A 698 6.83 -3.48 -36.06
CA GLN A 698 5.49 -2.88 -36.26
C GLN A 698 5.35 -1.42 -35.77
N ALA A 699 6.34 -0.57 -36.02
CA ALA A 699 6.28 0.87 -35.74
C ALA A 699 5.51 1.60 -36.87
N LEU A 700 4.20 1.76 -36.71
CA LEU A 700 3.40 2.57 -37.64
C LEU A 700 3.65 4.07 -37.38
N LEU A 701 4.65 4.65 -38.07
CA LEU A 701 4.96 6.08 -38.01
C LEU A 701 3.73 6.92 -38.38
N ARG A 702 3.18 7.64 -37.39
CA ARG A 702 1.94 8.41 -37.56
C ARG A 702 2.24 9.75 -38.24
N ILE A 703 1.76 9.93 -39.46
CA ILE A 703 1.76 11.23 -40.13
C ILE A 703 0.53 12.02 -39.65
N LEU A 704 0.76 13.07 -38.86
CA LEU A 704 -0.28 13.92 -38.26
C LEU A 704 -0.55 15.15 -39.14
N LYS A 705 -1.82 15.57 -39.22
CA LYS A 705 -2.21 16.83 -39.86
C LYS A 705 -1.99 18.00 -38.90
N GLU A 706 -1.63 19.16 -39.44
CA GLU A 706 -1.50 20.40 -38.64
C GLU A 706 -2.85 20.89 -38.05
N THR A 707 -3.98 20.32 -38.47
CA THR A 707 -5.30 20.52 -37.84
C THR A 707 -5.52 19.69 -36.57
N GLU A 708 -4.71 18.66 -36.31
CA GLU A 708 -4.86 17.78 -35.15
C GLU A 708 -4.15 18.33 -33.90
N PHE A 709 -3.23 19.29 -34.02
CA PHE A 709 -2.45 19.77 -32.88
C PHE A 709 -2.29 21.29 -32.84
N LYS A 710 -2.38 21.86 -31.63
CA LYS A 710 -2.26 23.29 -31.34
C LYS A 710 -0.93 23.57 -30.64
N LYS A 711 -0.10 24.44 -31.22
CA LYS A 711 1.08 25.02 -30.54
C LYS A 711 0.58 26.07 -29.53
N ILE A 712 1.05 26.03 -28.29
CA ILE A 712 0.57 26.88 -27.18
C ILE A 712 1.63 27.88 -26.71
N LYS A 713 2.86 27.42 -26.42
CA LYS A 713 3.95 28.24 -25.89
C LYS A 713 5.30 27.68 -26.35
N VAL A 714 6.29 28.53 -26.65
CA VAL A 714 7.68 28.08 -26.79
C VAL A 714 8.18 27.55 -25.42
N LEU A 715 8.85 26.40 -25.44
CA LEU A 715 9.58 25.85 -24.30
C LEU A 715 11.07 26.19 -24.38
N GLY A 716 11.62 26.19 -25.60
CA GLY A 716 12.97 26.65 -25.92
C GLY A 716 13.30 26.36 -27.38
N SER A 717 14.36 26.96 -27.89
CA SER A 717 14.95 26.63 -29.20
C SER A 717 16.40 26.18 -29.05
N GLY A 718 17.02 25.81 -30.18
CA GLY A 718 18.43 25.52 -30.27
C GLY A 718 18.86 25.31 -31.71
N ALA A 719 19.95 24.58 -31.91
CA ALA A 719 20.46 24.21 -33.23
C ALA A 719 19.39 23.49 -34.08
N PHE A 720 18.77 22.45 -33.49
CA PHE A 720 17.84 21.54 -34.15
C PHE A 720 16.39 22.05 -34.27
N GLY A 721 16.14 23.35 -34.08
CA GLY A 721 14.81 23.94 -34.23
C GLY A 721 14.24 24.62 -32.98
N THR A 722 12.92 24.81 -32.95
CA THR A 722 12.18 25.41 -31.82
C THR A 722 11.12 24.44 -31.30
N VAL A 723 11.13 24.19 -29.99
CA VAL A 723 10.22 23.29 -29.28
C VAL A 723 9.07 24.07 -28.67
N TYR A 724 7.84 23.69 -29.02
CA TYR A 724 6.61 24.25 -28.47
C TYR A 724 5.94 23.25 -27.52
N LYS A 725 5.48 23.72 -26.37
CA LYS A 725 4.38 23.08 -25.63
C LYS A 725 3.15 23.14 -26.54
N GLY A 726 2.50 22.01 -26.74
CA GLY A 726 1.30 21.90 -27.54
C GLY A 726 0.29 20.91 -26.98
N LEU A 727 -0.82 20.80 -27.70
CA LEU A 727 -1.92 19.89 -27.41
C LEU A 727 -2.32 19.17 -28.69
N TRP A 728 -2.24 17.84 -28.70
CA TRP A 728 -2.71 17.00 -29.80
C TRP A 728 -4.11 16.45 -29.48
N VAL A 729 -4.99 16.46 -30.47
CA VAL A 729 -6.37 15.95 -30.44
C VAL A 729 -6.54 15.06 -31.67
N PRO A 730 -6.53 13.73 -31.51
CA PRO A 730 -6.61 12.77 -32.63
C PRO A 730 -7.89 12.95 -33.47
N GLU A 731 -7.78 12.76 -34.79
CA GLU A 731 -8.89 13.04 -35.72
C GLU A 731 -10.11 12.12 -35.48
N GLY A 732 -11.14 12.67 -34.80
CA GLY A 732 -12.39 11.99 -34.48
C GLY A 732 -12.58 11.70 -32.99
N GLU A 733 -11.57 11.97 -32.16
CA GLU A 733 -11.60 11.80 -30.70
C GLU A 733 -11.73 13.16 -29.99
N SER A 734 -12.25 13.15 -28.75
CA SER A 734 -12.26 14.34 -27.88
C SER A 734 -11.13 14.34 -26.84
N VAL A 735 -10.20 13.38 -26.95
CA VAL A 735 -9.05 13.25 -26.04
C VAL A 735 -8.02 14.32 -26.38
N LYS A 736 -7.48 14.94 -25.34
CA LYS A 736 -6.45 15.97 -25.42
C LYS A 736 -5.15 15.38 -24.86
N ILE A 737 -4.04 15.47 -25.59
CA ILE A 737 -2.75 14.89 -25.21
C ILE A 737 -1.69 16.00 -25.12
N PRO A 738 -0.95 16.16 -24.00
CA PRO A 738 0.04 17.20 -23.85
C PRO A 738 1.34 16.79 -24.53
N VAL A 739 1.76 17.57 -25.53
CA VAL A 739 2.87 17.22 -26.42
C VAL A 739 3.96 18.29 -26.45
N ALA A 740 5.18 17.87 -26.74
CA ALA A 740 6.27 18.75 -27.18
C ALA A 740 6.38 18.64 -28.72
N ILE A 741 6.25 19.78 -29.40
CA ILE A 741 6.28 19.87 -30.87
C ILE A 741 7.59 20.56 -31.26
N LYS A 742 8.57 19.79 -31.71
CA LYS A 742 9.88 20.29 -32.17
C LYS A 742 9.79 20.58 -33.66
N VAL A 743 9.69 21.86 -34.02
CA VAL A 743 9.69 22.34 -35.41
C VAL A 743 11.14 22.47 -35.85
N LEU A 744 11.56 21.65 -36.81
CA LEU A 744 12.92 21.68 -37.35
C LEU A 744 13.14 22.94 -38.19
N ARG A 745 14.35 23.50 -38.14
CA ARG A 745 14.76 24.61 -39.02
C ARG A 745 15.26 24.00 -40.33
N GLU A 746 14.66 24.45 -41.43
CA GLU A 746 15.10 24.32 -42.83
C GLU A 746 15.48 22.91 -43.34
N ALA A 747 14.52 22.25 -43.99
CA ALA A 747 14.75 21.01 -44.75
C ALA A 747 13.91 20.97 -46.04
N THR A 748 14.12 21.94 -46.94
CA THR A 748 13.39 22.04 -48.23
C THR A 748 13.99 21.18 -49.35
N SER A 749 15.01 20.36 -49.06
CA SER A 749 15.56 19.35 -49.97
C SER A 749 14.70 18.07 -49.94
N PRO A 750 14.25 17.54 -51.10
CA PRO A 750 13.55 16.26 -51.16
C PRO A 750 14.38 15.08 -50.62
N LYS A 751 15.72 15.17 -50.73
CA LYS A 751 16.65 14.15 -50.24
C LYS A 751 16.74 14.15 -48.71
N ALA A 752 16.87 15.33 -48.11
CA ALA A 752 16.88 15.50 -46.66
C ALA A 752 15.56 15.04 -46.01
N ASN A 753 14.42 15.25 -46.67
CA ASN A 753 13.12 14.78 -46.16
C ASN A 753 13.03 13.24 -46.07
N GLN A 754 13.76 12.48 -46.88
CA GLN A 754 13.82 11.02 -46.76
C GLN A 754 14.69 10.61 -45.56
N GLU A 755 15.86 11.22 -45.39
CA GLU A 755 16.73 10.97 -44.23
C GLU A 755 16.05 11.33 -42.89
N ILE A 756 15.30 12.45 -42.87
CA ILE A 756 14.42 12.84 -41.75
C ILE A 756 13.38 11.77 -41.45
N LEU A 757 12.77 11.18 -42.48
CA LEU A 757 11.75 10.15 -42.29
C LEU A 757 12.32 8.82 -41.80
N ASP A 758 13.52 8.44 -42.25
CA ASP A 758 14.23 7.26 -41.77
C ASP A 758 14.65 7.43 -40.30
N GLU A 759 15.20 8.60 -39.90
CA GLU A 759 15.50 8.88 -38.49
C GLU A 759 14.22 8.96 -37.63
N ALA A 760 13.15 9.59 -38.13
CA ALA A 760 11.86 9.66 -37.45
C ALA A 760 11.20 8.27 -37.30
N TYR A 761 11.38 7.37 -38.26
CA TYR A 761 10.93 5.98 -38.17
C TYR A 761 11.66 5.25 -37.04
N VAL A 762 12.98 5.39 -36.95
CA VAL A 762 13.79 4.89 -35.83
C VAL A 762 13.28 5.47 -34.50
N MET A 763 13.08 6.78 -34.41
CA MET A 763 12.57 7.46 -33.20
C MET A 763 11.13 7.08 -32.82
N ALA A 764 10.30 6.64 -33.77
CA ALA A 764 8.96 6.10 -33.50
C ALA A 764 8.97 4.60 -33.14
N SER A 765 10.08 3.91 -33.42
CA SER A 765 10.26 2.47 -33.17
C SER A 765 10.83 2.13 -31.78
N VAL A 766 11.46 3.08 -31.08
CA VAL A 766 11.98 2.86 -29.73
C VAL A 766 10.86 2.69 -28.70
N GLU A 767 11.08 1.78 -27.77
CA GLU A 767 10.16 1.46 -26.68
C GLU A 767 10.98 1.00 -25.46
N HIS A 768 11.29 1.96 -24.57
CA HIS A 768 12.04 1.72 -23.34
C HIS A 768 11.65 2.78 -22.28
N PRO A 769 11.46 2.43 -21.00
CA PRO A 769 11.01 3.38 -19.98
C PRO A 769 11.88 4.63 -19.80
N HIS A 770 13.16 4.57 -20.16
CA HIS A 770 14.12 5.68 -20.06
C HIS A 770 14.55 6.26 -21.41
N VAL A 771 13.79 6.05 -22.50
CA VAL A 771 13.99 6.71 -23.80
C VAL A 771 12.67 7.34 -24.26
N CYS A 772 12.73 8.55 -24.82
CA CYS A 772 11.55 9.27 -25.32
C CYS A 772 11.18 8.79 -26.73
N ARG A 773 9.93 8.35 -26.91
CA ARG A 773 9.40 7.88 -28.20
C ARG A 773 8.76 9.03 -28.98
N LEU A 774 8.94 9.04 -30.29
CA LEU A 774 8.19 9.91 -31.21
C LEU A 774 6.75 9.42 -31.34
N LEU A 775 5.77 10.27 -31.04
CA LEU A 775 4.33 9.97 -31.16
C LEU A 775 3.87 10.05 -32.62
N GLY A 776 4.47 10.96 -33.39
CA GLY A 776 4.18 11.20 -34.80
C GLY A 776 5.01 12.33 -35.41
N ILE A 777 4.86 12.51 -36.71
CA ILE A 777 5.54 13.52 -37.53
C ILE A 777 4.51 14.32 -38.33
N CYS A 778 4.71 15.62 -38.48
CA CYS A 778 3.92 16.46 -39.38
C CYS A 778 4.81 16.96 -40.54
N LEU A 779 4.33 16.75 -41.75
CA LEU A 779 5.00 17.09 -43.00
C LEU A 779 4.23 18.21 -43.73
N THR A 780 4.30 19.43 -43.20
CA THR A 780 3.78 20.63 -43.89
C THR A 780 4.94 21.46 -44.46
N SER A 781 4.89 22.79 -44.40
CA SER A 781 5.98 23.65 -44.92
C SER A 781 7.28 23.58 -44.10
N THR A 782 7.20 23.03 -42.89
CA THR A 782 8.34 22.69 -42.02
C THR A 782 8.07 21.34 -41.37
N VAL A 783 9.10 20.51 -41.22
CA VAL A 783 8.96 19.24 -40.51
C VAL A 783 8.78 19.51 -39.02
N GLN A 784 7.80 18.83 -38.42
CA GLN A 784 7.49 18.96 -37.00
C GLN A 784 7.48 17.57 -36.37
N LEU A 785 8.24 17.37 -35.30
CA LEU A 785 8.34 16.12 -34.56
C LEU A 785 7.54 16.24 -33.25
N ILE A 786 6.65 15.29 -32.99
CA ILE A 786 5.72 15.33 -31.85
C ILE A 786 6.12 14.26 -30.84
N THR A 787 6.57 14.68 -29.65
CA THR A 787 6.92 13.82 -28.51
C THR A 787 6.03 14.10 -27.30
N GLN A 788 6.07 13.25 -26.28
CA GLN A 788 5.38 13.46 -25.00
C GLN A 788 5.94 14.67 -24.25
N LEU A 789 5.07 15.53 -23.69
CA LEU A 789 5.52 16.65 -22.85
C LEU A 789 6.05 16.14 -21.49
N MET A 790 7.28 16.50 -21.15
CA MET A 790 7.89 16.21 -19.84
C MET A 790 7.75 17.43 -18.91
N PRO A 791 7.04 17.33 -17.77
CA PRO A 791 6.60 18.50 -17.00
C PRO A 791 7.70 19.19 -16.17
N TYR A 792 8.86 18.54 -15.97
CA TYR A 792 9.98 19.10 -15.20
C TYR A 792 11.16 19.54 -16.09
N GLY A 793 10.97 19.62 -17.41
CA GLY A 793 12.01 20.08 -18.34
C GLY A 793 13.19 19.11 -18.49
N CYS A 794 14.39 19.65 -18.70
CA CYS A 794 15.62 18.86 -18.81
C CYS A 794 16.31 18.69 -17.44
N LEU A 795 17.11 17.63 -17.31
CA LEU A 795 17.77 17.26 -16.08
C LEU A 795 18.88 18.25 -15.71
N LEU A 796 19.55 18.87 -16.69
CA LEU A 796 20.55 19.92 -16.44
C LEU A 796 19.95 21.11 -15.67
N ASP A 797 18.82 21.64 -16.12
CA ASP A 797 18.16 22.78 -15.46
C ASP A 797 17.51 22.34 -14.14
N TYR A 798 16.86 21.16 -14.12
CA TYR A 798 16.27 20.61 -12.91
C TYR A 798 17.29 20.45 -11.77
N VAL A 799 18.50 19.96 -12.08
CA VAL A 799 19.57 19.78 -11.10
C VAL A 799 20.15 21.12 -10.63
N ARG A 800 20.28 22.12 -11.52
CA ARG A 800 20.70 23.48 -11.16
C ARG A 800 19.71 24.17 -10.24
N GLU A 801 18.41 24.10 -10.56
CA GLU A 801 17.33 24.72 -9.77
C GLU A 801 17.15 24.08 -8.39
N ASN A 802 17.39 22.76 -8.27
CA ASN A 802 17.06 22.00 -7.07
C ASN A 802 18.30 21.50 -6.29
N LYS A 803 19.51 21.96 -6.62
CA LYS A 803 20.80 21.47 -6.08
C LYS A 803 20.80 21.25 -4.55
N ASP A 804 20.21 22.18 -3.79
CA ASP A 804 20.22 22.17 -2.33
C ASP A 804 19.21 21.17 -1.70
N ASN A 805 18.40 20.51 -2.54
CA ASN A 805 17.38 19.51 -2.15
C ASN A 805 17.64 18.11 -2.75
N ILE A 806 18.71 17.93 -3.54
CA ILE A 806 19.04 16.67 -4.23
C ILE A 806 20.04 15.85 -3.41
N GLY A 807 19.52 14.81 -2.74
CA GLY A 807 20.35 13.84 -2.04
C GLY A 807 21.05 12.83 -2.96
N SER A 808 22.08 12.17 -2.44
CA SER A 808 22.98 11.25 -3.13
C SER A 808 22.25 10.11 -3.86
N GLN A 809 21.19 9.59 -3.24
CA GLN A 809 20.34 8.53 -3.76
C GLN A 809 19.70 8.93 -5.11
N HIS A 810 19.32 10.19 -5.30
CA HIS A 810 18.72 10.67 -6.56
C HIS A 810 19.76 10.74 -7.69
N LEU A 811 20.95 11.29 -7.43
CA LEU A 811 22.04 11.38 -8.41
C LEU A 811 22.43 9.99 -8.94
N LEU A 812 22.67 9.03 -8.05
CA LEU A 812 23.02 7.66 -8.44
C LEU A 812 21.87 6.95 -9.17
N ASN A 813 20.62 7.16 -8.74
CA ASN A 813 19.45 6.59 -9.42
C ASN A 813 19.29 7.14 -10.85
N TRP A 814 19.54 8.44 -11.08
CA TRP A 814 19.52 9.00 -12.44
C TRP A 814 20.66 8.46 -13.30
N CYS A 815 21.86 8.28 -12.75
CA CYS A 815 22.98 7.62 -13.46
C CYS A 815 22.59 6.21 -13.94
N VAL A 816 21.97 5.40 -13.07
CA VAL A 816 21.44 4.07 -13.44
C VAL A 816 20.37 4.14 -14.52
N GLN A 817 19.45 5.11 -14.47
CA GLN A 817 18.38 5.25 -15.46
C GLN A 817 18.90 5.66 -16.83
N ILE A 818 19.86 6.58 -16.89
CA ILE A 818 20.53 7.00 -18.14
C ILE A 818 21.34 5.82 -18.70
N ALA A 819 22.11 5.09 -17.87
CA ALA A 819 22.86 3.92 -18.33
C ALA A 819 21.94 2.82 -18.89
N LYS A 820 20.76 2.60 -18.30
CA LYS A 820 19.73 1.70 -18.84
C LYS A 820 19.17 2.19 -20.18
N GLY A 821 18.89 3.49 -20.30
CA GLY A 821 18.46 4.11 -21.56
C GLY A 821 19.48 3.93 -22.69
N MET A 822 20.77 4.09 -22.37
CA MET A 822 21.86 3.96 -23.34
C MET A 822 22.20 2.51 -23.69
N ASN A 823 22.14 1.57 -22.73
CA ASN A 823 22.28 0.14 -23.01
C ASN A 823 21.20 -0.34 -24.00
N TYR A 824 19.96 0.15 -23.86
CA TYR A 824 18.89 -0.14 -24.83
C TYR A 824 19.20 0.40 -26.24
N LEU A 825 19.88 1.55 -26.35
CA LEU A 825 20.32 2.07 -27.65
C LEU A 825 21.51 1.27 -28.21
N GLU A 826 22.48 0.85 -27.38
CA GLU A 826 23.58 -0.09 -27.74
C GLU A 826 23.02 -1.41 -28.28
N GLU A 827 22.07 -2.03 -27.58
CA GLU A 827 21.36 -3.26 -27.97
C GLU A 827 20.49 -3.11 -29.23
N ARG A 828 20.19 -1.88 -29.65
CA ARG A 828 19.47 -1.56 -30.90
C ARG A 828 20.36 -1.03 -32.01
N HIS A 829 21.69 -1.03 -31.80
CA HIS A 829 22.69 -0.45 -32.71
C HIS A 829 22.44 1.03 -33.04
N LEU A 830 21.81 1.76 -32.11
CA LEU A 830 21.58 3.20 -32.19
C LEU A 830 22.67 3.94 -31.41
N VAL A 831 23.32 4.91 -32.06
CA VAL A 831 24.34 5.79 -31.45
C VAL A 831 23.72 7.18 -31.28
N HIS A 832 23.70 7.70 -30.06
CA HIS A 832 23.03 8.95 -29.68
C HIS A 832 23.79 10.20 -30.12
N ARG A 833 25.13 10.20 -30.04
CA ARG A 833 26.05 11.27 -30.49
C ARG A 833 25.95 12.64 -29.79
N ASP A 834 24.89 12.89 -29.03
CA ASP A 834 24.64 14.12 -28.24
C ASP A 834 24.07 13.78 -26.86
N LEU A 835 24.64 12.80 -26.18
CA LEU A 835 24.25 12.48 -24.80
C LEU A 835 24.85 13.52 -23.84
N ALA A 836 23.98 14.27 -23.19
CA ALA A 836 24.29 15.33 -22.23
C ALA A 836 23.11 15.53 -21.27
N ALA A 837 23.33 16.17 -20.11
CA ALA A 837 22.25 16.39 -19.12
C ALA A 837 21.09 17.26 -19.66
N ARG A 838 21.32 18.08 -20.70
CA ARG A 838 20.29 18.82 -21.46
C ARG A 838 19.33 17.91 -22.26
N ASN A 839 19.80 16.75 -22.70
CA ASN A 839 19.07 15.80 -23.54
C ASN A 839 18.51 14.62 -22.73
N VAL A 840 18.49 14.76 -21.41
CA VAL A 840 17.75 13.89 -20.49
C VAL A 840 16.59 14.72 -19.93
N LEU A 841 15.36 14.23 -20.09
CA LEU A 841 14.14 14.90 -19.65
C LEU A 841 13.59 14.25 -18.37
N VAL A 842 12.96 15.06 -17.52
CA VAL A 842 12.46 14.64 -16.20
C VAL A 842 10.94 14.47 -16.25
N LYS A 843 10.44 13.23 -16.13
CA LYS A 843 8.99 12.93 -16.04
C LYS A 843 8.48 13.13 -14.61
N THR A 844 9.25 12.66 -13.63
CA THR A 844 9.05 12.90 -12.19
C THR A 844 10.43 12.98 -11.50
N PRO A 845 10.53 13.46 -10.25
CA PRO A 845 11.80 13.48 -9.50
C PRO A 845 12.49 12.10 -9.35
N GLN A 846 11.75 11.01 -9.61
CA GLN A 846 12.23 9.63 -9.57
C GLN A 846 12.37 8.98 -10.96
N HIS A 847 11.98 9.65 -12.06
CA HIS A 847 11.93 9.06 -13.41
C HIS A 847 12.41 10.01 -14.51
N VAL A 848 13.47 9.63 -15.23
CA VAL A 848 14.03 10.36 -16.38
C VAL A 848 13.93 9.58 -17.70
N LYS A 849 13.89 10.28 -18.83
CA LYS A 849 13.94 9.71 -20.21
C LYS A 849 14.95 10.47 -21.08
N ILE A 850 15.76 9.74 -21.86
CA ILE A 850 16.69 10.30 -22.85
C ILE A 850 15.92 10.79 -24.10
N THR A 851 16.33 11.89 -24.73
CA THR A 851 15.71 12.46 -25.95
C THR A 851 16.77 12.82 -27.01
N ASP A 852 16.33 13.17 -28.23
CA ASP A 852 17.16 13.71 -29.32
C ASP A 852 18.28 12.79 -29.87
N PHE A 853 18.27 11.49 -29.51
CA PHE A 853 19.20 10.45 -29.99
C PHE A 853 19.16 10.14 -31.50
N GLY A 854 18.19 10.69 -32.24
CA GLY A 854 17.98 10.46 -33.67
C GLY A 854 17.88 11.74 -34.49
N LEU A 855 18.66 12.77 -34.13
CA LEU A 855 18.71 14.05 -34.87
C LEU A 855 20.15 14.52 -35.19
N ALA A 856 21.16 13.81 -34.69
CA ALA A 856 22.57 14.16 -34.84
C ALA A 856 23.21 13.67 -36.16
N LYS A 857 22.44 13.04 -37.05
CA LYS A 857 22.85 12.67 -38.42
C LYS A 857 22.37 13.69 -39.46
N LEU A 858 21.29 14.42 -39.16
CA LEU A 858 20.71 15.49 -39.98
C LEU A 858 21.59 16.74 -40.15
N LEU A 859 22.79 16.76 -39.54
CA LEU A 859 23.82 17.75 -39.81
C LEU A 859 24.83 17.18 -40.82
N ASN A 860 24.48 17.34 -42.09
CA ASN A 860 25.32 17.18 -43.30
C ASN A 860 25.82 15.75 -43.60
N ALA A 861 25.08 15.03 -44.46
CA ALA A 861 25.42 13.68 -44.91
C ALA A 861 26.29 13.61 -46.19
N ASP A 862 26.24 14.63 -47.06
CA ASP A 862 26.82 14.63 -48.41
C ASP A 862 27.71 15.87 -48.68
N GLU A 863 28.82 16.01 -47.96
CA GLU A 863 29.88 16.93 -48.40
C GLU A 863 31.27 16.41 -48.05
N LYS A 864 32.19 16.48 -49.02
CA LYS A 864 33.60 16.14 -48.85
C LYS A 864 34.41 17.43 -48.90
N GLU A 865 35.44 17.48 -48.05
CA GLU A 865 36.28 18.65 -47.79
C GLU A 865 35.57 19.76 -46.98
N TYR A 866 36.37 20.68 -46.46
CA TYR A 866 36.10 21.37 -45.19
C TYR A 866 36.13 22.88 -45.40
N HIS A 867 34.98 23.54 -45.30
CA HIS A 867 34.88 24.97 -44.96
C HIS A 867 33.61 25.25 -44.14
N ALA A 868 33.56 26.40 -43.48
CA ALA A 868 32.71 26.62 -42.32
C ALA A 868 31.34 27.25 -42.67
N ASP A 869 30.31 26.41 -42.74
CA ASP A 869 28.93 26.76 -42.34
C ASP A 869 28.45 25.70 -41.33
N GLY A 870 28.88 25.89 -40.07
CA GLY A 870 28.97 24.82 -39.08
C GLY A 870 27.63 24.39 -38.47
N GLY A 871 27.19 23.18 -38.80
CA GLY A 871 26.25 22.43 -37.97
C GLY A 871 26.77 22.28 -36.53
N LYS A 872 25.98 22.71 -35.55
CA LYS A 872 26.40 22.82 -34.13
C LYS A 872 26.52 21.43 -33.49
N VAL A 873 27.77 20.97 -33.33
CA VAL A 873 28.13 19.68 -32.71
C VAL A 873 28.58 19.83 -31.26
N PRO A 874 28.31 18.84 -30.38
CA PRO A 874 28.47 18.97 -28.92
C PRO A 874 29.90 18.68 -28.44
N ILE A 875 30.91 19.34 -29.00
CA ILE A 875 32.34 18.98 -28.88
C ILE A 875 32.81 18.70 -27.43
N LYS A 876 32.36 19.47 -26.44
CA LYS A 876 32.72 19.29 -25.01
C LYS A 876 32.21 17.98 -24.36
N TRP A 877 31.29 17.27 -25.01
CA TRP A 877 30.79 15.94 -24.61
C TRP A 877 31.33 14.82 -25.49
N MET A 878 31.85 15.13 -26.68
CA MET A 878 32.28 14.14 -27.67
C MET A 878 33.59 13.44 -27.27
N ALA A 879 33.73 12.18 -27.69
CA ALA A 879 34.98 11.44 -27.60
C ALA A 879 36.02 11.96 -28.62
N LEU A 880 37.30 11.76 -28.34
CA LEU A 880 38.39 12.31 -29.16
C LEU A 880 38.33 11.79 -30.62
N GLU A 881 38.01 10.52 -30.84
CA GLU A 881 37.81 9.95 -32.18
C GLU A 881 36.60 10.53 -32.92
N SER A 882 35.58 10.99 -32.19
CA SER A 882 34.42 11.69 -32.77
C SER A 882 34.75 13.13 -33.14
N ILE A 883 35.67 13.77 -32.42
CA ILE A 883 36.15 15.12 -32.71
C ILE A 883 37.10 15.10 -33.92
N LEU A 884 38.16 14.28 -33.86
CA LEU A 884 39.22 14.22 -34.86
C LEU A 884 38.82 13.50 -36.16
N HIS A 885 38.05 12.40 -36.05
CA HIS A 885 37.81 11.48 -37.18
C HIS A 885 36.32 11.31 -37.49
N ARG A 886 35.44 12.13 -36.89
CA ARG A 886 33.97 12.06 -37.02
C ARG A 886 33.41 10.64 -36.82
N THR A 887 34.10 9.83 -36.03
CA THR A 887 33.75 8.43 -35.76
C THR A 887 32.80 8.37 -34.58
N TYR A 888 31.59 7.86 -34.81
CA TYR A 888 30.53 7.77 -33.81
C TYR A 888 30.17 6.30 -33.56
N THR A 889 30.37 5.85 -32.32
CA THR A 889 30.14 4.48 -31.85
C THR A 889 29.49 4.46 -30.47
N HIS A 890 29.01 3.31 -30.00
CA HIS A 890 28.54 3.17 -28.61
C HIS A 890 29.63 3.51 -27.58
N GLN A 891 30.92 3.27 -27.90
CA GLN A 891 32.04 3.66 -27.04
C GLN A 891 32.27 5.19 -27.01
N SER A 892 31.86 5.93 -28.05
CA SER A 892 31.81 7.41 -28.02
C SER A 892 30.61 7.95 -27.24
N ASP A 893 29.50 7.22 -27.21
CA ASP A 893 28.38 7.49 -26.31
C ASP A 893 28.76 7.20 -24.84
N VAL A 894 29.57 6.17 -24.55
CA VAL A 894 30.09 5.88 -23.20
C VAL A 894 30.93 7.05 -22.66
N TRP A 895 31.77 7.65 -23.50
CA TRP A 895 32.51 8.87 -23.16
C TRP A 895 31.55 10.04 -22.82
N SER A 896 30.55 10.24 -23.68
CA SER A 896 29.50 11.26 -23.51
C SER A 896 28.69 11.04 -22.22
N TYR A 897 28.45 9.77 -21.85
CA TYR A 897 27.84 9.38 -20.57
C TYR A 897 28.75 9.73 -19.39
N GLY A 898 30.07 9.49 -19.49
CA GLY A 898 31.04 9.94 -18.48
C GLY A 898 30.95 11.44 -18.22
N VAL A 899 30.87 12.26 -19.28
CA VAL A 899 30.66 13.72 -19.16
C VAL A 899 29.30 14.05 -18.56
N THR A 900 28.24 13.33 -18.95
CA THR A 900 26.88 13.51 -18.39
C THR A 900 26.83 13.20 -16.89
N VAL A 901 27.49 12.13 -16.43
CA VAL A 901 27.59 11.83 -14.99
C VAL A 901 28.39 12.91 -14.26
N TRP A 902 29.44 13.46 -14.87
CA TRP A 902 30.17 14.60 -14.32
C TRP A 902 29.30 15.86 -14.20
N GLU A 903 28.44 16.16 -15.19
CA GLU A 903 27.44 17.25 -15.09
C GLU A 903 26.53 17.03 -13.88
N LEU A 904 26.00 15.81 -13.67
CA LEU A 904 25.13 15.53 -12.51
C LEU A 904 25.86 15.72 -11.17
N MET A 905 27.07 15.18 -11.04
CA MET A 905 27.84 15.25 -9.80
C MET A 905 28.44 16.63 -9.50
N THR A 906 28.42 17.54 -10.47
CA THR A 906 28.79 18.96 -10.32
C THR A 906 27.58 19.90 -10.33
N PHE A 907 26.38 19.35 -10.12
CA PHE A 907 25.10 20.07 -10.12
C PHE A 907 24.86 20.96 -11.35
N GLY A 908 25.30 20.49 -12.53
CA GLY A 908 25.11 21.15 -13.82
C GLY A 908 26.20 22.17 -14.18
N THR A 909 27.43 21.99 -13.70
CA THR A 909 28.59 22.81 -14.12
C THR A 909 28.93 22.53 -15.60
N LYS A 910 29.46 23.53 -16.30
CA LYS A 910 29.79 23.45 -17.75
C LYS A 910 31.06 22.59 -17.94
N PRO A 911 31.04 21.52 -18.75
CA PRO A 911 32.25 20.72 -18.99
C PRO A 911 33.36 21.54 -19.64
N TYR A 912 34.60 21.32 -19.18
CA TYR A 912 35.81 22.02 -19.65
C TYR A 912 35.62 23.55 -19.65
N ASP A 913 35.10 24.13 -18.58
CA ASP A 913 34.75 25.55 -18.55
C ASP A 913 35.98 26.47 -18.78
N GLY A 914 35.75 27.64 -19.35
CA GLY A 914 36.81 28.54 -19.84
C GLY A 914 37.54 28.05 -21.11
N ILE A 915 37.52 26.76 -21.45
CA ILE A 915 38.18 26.23 -22.65
C ILE A 915 37.23 26.38 -23.87
N PRO A 916 37.65 27.01 -24.99
CA PRO A 916 36.85 27.10 -26.21
C PRO A 916 36.69 25.73 -26.88
N ALA A 917 35.61 25.53 -27.64
CA ALA A 917 35.29 24.23 -28.23
C ALA A 917 36.38 23.70 -29.18
N SER A 918 37.10 24.59 -29.87
CA SER A 918 38.25 24.27 -30.73
C SER A 918 39.43 23.67 -29.95
N GLY A 919 39.71 24.16 -28.73
CA GLY A 919 40.85 23.72 -27.92
C GLY A 919 40.66 22.36 -27.23
N ILE A 920 39.45 21.79 -27.26
CA ILE A 920 39.13 20.54 -26.55
C ILE A 920 39.95 19.36 -27.09
N ALA A 921 40.24 19.30 -28.40
CA ALA A 921 41.03 18.21 -28.98
C ALA A 921 42.43 18.13 -28.36
N GLU A 922 43.18 19.23 -28.35
CA GLU A 922 44.53 19.27 -27.79
C GLU A 922 44.58 18.91 -26.30
N VAL A 923 43.59 19.37 -25.52
CA VAL A 923 43.49 19.10 -24.08
C VAL A 923 43.31 17.60 -23.83
N LEU A 924 42.45 16.95 -24.62
CA LEU A 924 42.22 15.51 -24.53
C LEU A 924 43.43 14.68 -25.00
N GLU A 925 44.14 15.14 -26.04
CA GLU A 925 45.39 14.54 -26.55
C GLU A 925 46.54 14.65 -25.54
N LYS A 926 46.66 15.77 -24.81
CA LYS A 926 47.60 15.95 -23.68
C LYS A 926 47.28 15.04 -22.48
N GLY A 927 46.16 14.31 -22.53
CA GLY A 927 45.72 13.38 -21.47
C GLY A 927 44.91 14.05 -20.36
N GLU A 928 44.62 15.34 -20.46
CA GLU A 928 43.81 16.06 -19.47
C GLU A 928 42.34 15.60 -19.54
N ARG A 929 41.66 15.64 -18.38
CA ARG A 929 40.27 15.18 -18.19
C ARG A 929 39.56 16.08 -17.18
N LEU A 930 38.23 15.99 -17.13
CA LEU A 930 37.43 16.72 -16.15
C LEU A 930 37.82 16.31 -14.71
N PRO A 931 37.97 17.27 -13.77
CA PRO A 931 38.44 17.00 -12.42
C PRO A 931 37.40 16.24 -11.57
N GLN A 932 37.85 15.57 -10.51
CA GLN A 932 36.97 14.88 -9.57
C GLN A 932 35.93 15.85 -8.94
N PRO A 933 34.61 15.58 -9.08
CA PRO A 933 33.58 16.40 -8.44
C PRO A 933 33.71 16.38 -6.91
N PRO A 934 33.55 17.50 -6.19
CA PRO A 934 33.80 17.57 -4.75
C PRO A 934 32.96 16.63 -3.87
N ILE A 935 31.78 16.20 -4.35
CA ILE A 935 30.93 15.24 -3.65
C ILE A 935 31.32 13.77 -3.91
N CYS A 936 32.12 13.47 -4.93
CA CYS A 936 32.41 12.09 -5.32
C CYS A 936 33.57 11.50 -4.54
N THR A 937 33.44 10.25 -4.09
CA THR A 937 34.61 9.43 -3.74
C THR A 937 35.38 9.01 -4.99
N ILE A 938 36.62 8.53 -4.77
CA ILE A 938 37.50 8.02 -5.83
C ILE A 938 36.82 6.89 -6.61
N ASP A 939 36.02 6.03 -5.95
CA ASP A 939 35.30 4.94 -6.61
C ASP A 939 34.39 5.41 -7.74
N VAL A 940 33.64 6.51 -7.54
CA VAL A 940 32.75 7.10 -8.55
C VAL A 940 33.56 7.76 -9.67
N TYR A 941 34.60 8.51 -9.30
CA TYR A 941 35.44 9.20 -10.26
C TYR A 941 36.23 8.23 -11.16
N MET A 942 36.69 7.10 -10.63
CA MET A 942 37.35 6.05 -11.41
C MET A 942 36.44 5.43 -12.48
N ILE A 943 35.11 5.49 -12.33
CA ILE A 943 34.19 5.10 -13.41
C ILE A 943 34.15 6.16 -14.50
N MET A 944 34.08 7.45 -14.14
CA MET A 944 34.15 8.55 -15.12
C MET A 944 35.46 8.48 -15.94
N VAL A 945 36.59 8.28 -15.26
CA VAL A 945 37.92 8.14 -15.91
C VAL A 945 37.96 6.93 -16.86
N LYS A 946 37.35 5.78 -16.48
CA LYS A 946 37.20 4.62 -17.38
C LYS A 946 36.37 4.94 -18.63
N CYS A 947 35.33 5.76 -18.52
CA CYS A 947 34.58 6.23 -19.70
C CYS A 947 35.41 7.13 -20.62
N TRP A 948 36.48 7.77 -20.11
CA TRP A 948 37.34 8.70 -20.86
C TRP A 948 38.71 8.12 -21.25
N MET A 949 38.86 6.80 -21.30
CA MET A 949 40.03 6.14 -21.89
C MET A 949 40.18 6.56 -23.36
N ILE A 950 41.42 6.81 -23.81
CA ILE A 950 41.70 7.17 -25.22
C ILE A 950 41.25 6.02 -26.13
N ASP A 951 41.77 4.81 -25.89
CA ASP A 951 41.29 3.60 -26.55
C ASP A 951 39.80 3.37 -26.25
N ALA A 952 39.02 3.15 -27.31
CA ALA A 952 37.59 2.95 -27.25
C ALA A 952 37.22 1.57 -26.68
N GLU A 953 37.99 0.51 -26.97
CA GLU A 953 37.69 -0.85 -26.48
C GLU A 953 38.02 -1.01 -24.99
N SER A 954 38.94 -0.18 -24.45
CA SER A 954 39.20 -0.06 -23.01
C SER A 954 38.10 0.65 -22.20
N ARG A 955 37.04 1.18 -22.84
CA ARG A 955 35.92 1.85 -22.15
C ARG A 955 34.84 0.82 -21.74
N PRO A 956 34.25 0.94 -20.54
CA PRO A 956 33.24 -0.01 -20.04
C PRO A 956 31.95 0.10 -20.84
N ARG A 957 31.33 -1.04 -21.19
CA ARG A 957 30.02 -1.06 -21.86
C ARG A 957 28.91 -0.55 -20.95
N PHE A 958 27.78 -0.11 -21.52
CA PHE A 958 26.67 0.40 -20.71
C PHE A 958 26.13 -0.63 -19.71
N ARG A 959 26.17 -1.92 -20.05
CA ARG A 959 25.85 -3.03 -19.14
C ARG A 959 26.69 -3.04 -17.86
N GLU A 960 27.97 -2.72 -17.94
CA GLU A 960 28.90 -2.66 -16.80
C GLU A 960 28.63 -1.42 -15.94
N LEU A 961 28.37 -0.28 -16.61
CA LEU A 961 28.00 0.97 -15.96
C LEU A 961 26.69 0.83 -15.18
N ILE A 962 25.68 0.13 -15.71
CA ILE A 962 24.46 -0.21 -14.97
C ILE A 962 24.79 -0.99 -13.71
N ALA A 963 25.66 -2.00 -13.78
CA ALA A 963 25.99 -2.85 -12.64
C ALA A 963 26.70 -2.07 -11.52
N GLU A 964 27.73 -1.28 -11.86
CA GLU A 964 28.48 -0.49 -10.88
C GLU A 964 27.64 0.65 -10.27
N PHE A 965 26.91 1.43 -11.07
CA PHE A 965 26.03 2.47 -10.50
C PHE A 965 24.85 1.88 -9.70
N THR A 966 24.33 0.70 -10.07
CA THR A 966 23.29 0.00 -9.26
C THR A 966 23.85 -0.51 -7.94
N LYS A 967 25.11 -0.96 -7.91
CA LYS A 967 25.84 -1.35 -6.70
C LYS A 967 26.10 -0.13 -5.80
N MET A 968 26.44 1.02 -6.37
CA MET A 968 26.60 2.28 -5.62
C MET A 968 25.28 2.80 -5.06
N ALA A 969 24.19 2.75 -5.84
CA ALA A 969 22.86 3.20 -5.44
C ALA A 969 22.22 2.39 -4.29
N ARG A 970 22.84 1.28 -3.85
CA ARG A 970 22.43 0.50 -2.66
C ARG A 970 23.02 1.03 -1.34
N ASP A 971 24.08 1.84 -1.40
CA ASP A 971 24.75 2.44 -0.25
C ASP A 971 25.24 3.87 -0.61
N PRO A 972 24.33 4.82 -0.96
CA PRO A 972 24.73 6.10 -1.55
C PRO A 972 25.73 6.96 -0.76
N PRO A 973 25.61 7.12 0.58
CA PRO A 973 26.50 7.99 1.36
C PRO A 973 27.97 7.52 1.41
N ARG A 974 28.22 6.25 1.07
CA ARG A 974 29.58 5.71 0.91
C ARG A 974 30.28 6.24 -0.35
N TYR A 975 29.51 6.56 -1.39
CA TYR A 975 30.04 6.91 -2.72
C TYR A 975 29.91 8.40 -3.04
N LEU A 976 28.91 9.09 -2.46
CA LEU A 976 28.73 10.53 -2.56
C LEU A 976 28.64 11.16 -1.17
N VAL A 977 29.52 12.13 -0.88
CA VAL A 977 29.60 12.84 0.40
C VAL A 977 28.89 14.19 0.26
N ILE A 978 27.62 14.24 0.63
CA ILE A 978 26.78 15.44 0.58
C ILE A 978 26.45 15.90 2.00
N GLN A 979 26.61 17.20 2.29
CA GLN A 979 26.35 17.74 3.62
C GLN A 979 24.84 17.79 3.92
N GLY A 980 24.39 16.96 4.86
CA GLY A 980 22.98 16.93 5.29
C GLY A 980 22.08 16.03 4.44
N ASP A 981 22.65 15.07 3.71
CA ASP A 981 21.96 14.12 2.81
C ASP A 981 20.67 13.49 3.41
N ASP A 982 20.71 13.06 4.69
CA ASP A 982 19.55 12.54 5.45
C ASP A 982 18.33 13.48 5.51
N ARG A 983 18.51 14.77 5.19
CA ARG A 983 17.49 15.82 5.23
C ARG A 983 17.12 16.35 3.84
N MET A 984 17.81 15.90 2.79
CA MET A 984 17.53 16.29 1.41
C MET A 984 16.40 15.43 0.86
N HIS A 985 15.22 16.02 0.73
CA HIS A 985 14.04 15.38 0.15
C HIS A 985 13.48 16.29 -0.93
N LEU A 986 13.40 15.78 -2.16
CA LEU A 986 12.72 16.49 -3.24
C LEU A 986 11.22 16.63 -2.89
N PRO A 987 10.63 17.84 -3.04
CA PRO A 987 9.24 18.10 -2.66
C PRO A 987 8.27 17.24 -3.46
N SER A 988 7.04 17.06 -2.94
CA SER A 988 6.06 16.23 -3.62
C SER A 988 5.68 16.84 -5.00
N PRO A 989 5.22 16.03 -5.97
CA PRO A 989 4.80 16.53 -7.28
C PRO A 989 3.73 17.64 -7.25
N SER A 990 3.05 17.84 -6.12
CA SER A 990 2.01 18.85 -5.90
C SER A 990 2.56 20.24 -5.52
N ASP A 991 3.78 20.33 -5.01
CA ASP A 991 4.24 21.50 -4.24
C ASP A 991 5.02 22.54 -5.05
N SER A 992 5.55 22.18 -6.22
CA SER A 992 6.35 23.09 -7.03
C SER A 992 5.52 24.26 -7.58
N LYS A 993 5.98 25.49 -7.34
CA LYS A 993 5.42 26.71 -7.97
C LYS A 993 5.47 26.65 -9.50
N PHE A 994 6.47 25.96 -10.06
CA PHE A 994 6.62 25.75 -11.50
C PHE A 994 5.45 24.96 -12.08
N TYR A 995 5.07 23.85 -11.44
CA TYR A 995 3.95 22.98 -11.86
C TYR A 995 2.64 23.77 -11.98
N ARG A 996 2.39 24.67 -11.01
CA ARG A 996 1.20 25.53 -10.96
C ARG A 996 1.17 26.60 -12.08
N SER A 997 2.34 27.04 -12.55
CA SER A 997 2.49 27.96 -13.70
C SER A 997 2.51 27.23 -15.05
N LEU A 998 2.89 25.94 -15.06
CA LEU A 998 2.92 25.14 -16.28
C LEU A 998 1.53 24.60 -16.66
N MET A 999 0.66 24.35 -15.68
CA MET A 999 -0.71 23.86 -15.88
C MET A 999 -1.76 24.98 -16.05
N SER A 1000 -1.45 26.24 -15.70
CA SER A 1000 -2.38 27.36 -15.82
C SER A 1000 -2.64 27.78 -17.28
N GLY A 1001 -3.50 27.05 -17.98
CA GLY A 1001 -4.02 27.41 -19.31
C GLY A 1001 -4.44 26.20 -20.16
N GLU A 1002 -5.75 26.08 -20.44
CA GLU A 1002 -6.42 25.12 -21.36
C GLU A 1002 -6.17 23.60 -21.15
N LEU A 1003 -5.35 23.18 -20.17
CA LEU A 1003 -4.78 21.81 -20.12
C LEU A 1003 -5.32 20.87 -19.02
N ASP A 1004 -6.29 21.29 -18.21
CA ASP A 1004 -6.82 20.48 -17.09
C ASP A 1004 -7.67 19.25 -17.52
N GLU A 1005 -7.79 18.98 -18.82
CA GLU A 1005 -8.52 17.85 -19.42
C GLU A 1005 -7.60 16.94 -20.27
N ALA A 1006 -6.28 16.97 -20.05
CA ALA A 1006 -5.30 16.27 -20.88
C ALA A 1006 -4.82 14.91 -20.30
N VAL A 1007 -4.75 13.89 -21.15
CA VAL A 1007 -4.35 12.51 -20.85
C VAL A 1007 -2.87 12.29 -21.18
N ASP A 1008 -2.14 11.50 -20.40
CA ASP A 1008 -0.70 11.30 -20.61
C ASP A 1008 -0.41 10.55 -21.92
N ALA A 1009 0.64 10.94 -22.65
CA ALA A 1009 0.91 10.34 -23.96
C ALA A 1009 1.41 8.89 -23.87
N ASP A 1010 2.09 8.50 -22.78
CA ASP A 1010 2.41 7.09 -22.53
C ASP A 1010 1.12 6.26 -22.33
N GLU A 1011 0.10 6.81 -21.65
CA GLU A 1011 -1.19 6.16 -21.38
C GLU A 1011 -2.03 6.05 -22.67
N TYR A 1012 -2.03 7.09 -23.52
CA TYR A 1012 -2.73 7.08 -24.79
C TYR A 1012 -2.06 6.20 -25.87
N LEU A 1013 -0.71 6.10 -25.88
CA LEU A 1013 -0.02 5.35 -26.93
C LEU A 1013 -0.06 3.83 -26.77
N VAL A 1014 -0.36 3.29 -25.58
CA VAL A 1014 -0.35 1.83 -25.36
C VAL A 1014 -1.34 1.16 -26.32
N PRO A 1015 -0.88 0.35 -27.30
CA PRO A 1015 -1.79 -0.55 -27.97
C PRO A 1015 -2.18 -1.59 -26.92
N ASN A 1016 -3.48 -1.78 -26.66
CA ASN A 1016 -3.97 -2.87 -25.81
C ASN A 1016 -3.83 -4.23 -26.52
N HIS A 1017 -2.60 -4.56 -26.91
CA HIS A 1017 -2.20 -5.87 -27.36
C HIS A 1017 -2.17 -6.80 -26.14
N SER A 1018 -3.27 -7.52 -26.00
CA SER A 1018 -3.48 -8.61 -25.05
C SER A 1018 -3.70 -8.21 -23.59
N PHE A 1019 -4.98 -8.04 -23.26
CA PHE A 1019 -5.58 -9.00 -22.33
C PHE A 1019 -5.06 -10.43 -22.69
N PHE A 1020 -4.47 -11.15 -21.72
CA PHE A 1020 -3.77 -12.45 -21.81
C PHE A 1020 -2.22 -12.46 -21.84
N SER A 1021 -1.69 -13.37 -21.01
CA SER A 1021 -0.39 -14.03 -21.14
C SER A 1021 0.89 -13.25 -20.83
N SER A 1022 1.14 -13.03 -19.53
CA SER A 1022 2.46 -13.44 -19.00
C SER A 1022 2.58 -14.97 -19.09
N PRO A 1023 3.79 -15.51 -19.32
CA PRO A 1023 4.24 -16.59 -18.44
C PRO A 1023 5.33 -16.11 -17.48
N SER A 1024 5.03 -16.22 -16.19
CA SER A 1024 6.05 -16.47 -15.17
C SER A 1024 6.78 -17.78 -15.49
N THR A 1025 7.99 -18.05 -14.98
CA THR A 1025 8.15 -18.66 -13.66
C THR A 1025 9.61 -19.04 -13.35
N SER A 1026 9.90 -19.18 -12.04
CA SER A 1026 10.87 -20.15 -11.47
C SER A 1026 12.37 -19.81 -11.64
N ARG A 1027 13.31 -20.39 -10.87
CA ARG A 1027 13.26 -21.63 -10.05
C ARG A 1027 13.63 -21.47 -8.57
N ASN A 1028 13.23 -22.50 -7.82
CA ASN A 1028 13.52 -22.74 -6.40
C ASN A 1028 15.02 -23.10 -6.22
N GLU A 1029 15.58 -23.20 -5.00
CA GLU A 1029 15.46 -24.46 -4.24
C GLU A 1029 15.71 -24.42 -2.71
N THR A 1030 15.12 -25.44 -2.07
CA THR A 1030 15.40 -26.13 -0.78
C THR A 1030 16.29 -25.53 0.34
N CYS A 1031 15.60 -25.06 1.40
CA CYS A 1031 15.53 -25.71 2.73
C CYS A 1031 16.78 -26.34 3.39
N LEU A 1032 17.19 -25.83 4.57
CA LEU A 1032 17.22 -26.63 5.82
C LEU A 1032 17.49 -25.84 7.12
N THR A 1033 17.12 -26.46 8.25
CA THR A 1033 17.55 -26.26 9.66
C THR A 1033 17.18 -24.99 10.46
N LYS A 1034 16.18 -25.19 11.34
CA LYS A 1034 16.13 -24.93 12.80
C LYS A 1034 16.31 -23.51 13.38
N MET A 1035 15.44 -23.25 14.36
CA MET A 1035 15.54 -22.17 15.36
C MET A 1035 16.84 -22.25 16.19
N THR A 1036 17.44 -21.08 16.42
CA THR A 1036 17.81 -20.60 17.76
C THR A 1036 17.77 -19.07 17.75
N LEU A 1037 17.35 -18.43 18.85
CA LEU A 1037 17.16 -16.98 18.94
C LEU A 1037 17.64 -16.49 20.31
N ASN A 1038 18.58 -15.53 20.31
CA ASN A 1038 18.98 -14.73 21.47
C ASN A 1038 19.74 -13.49 20.96
N GLY A 1039 19.34 -12.28 21.37
CA GLY A 1039 20.07 -11.03 21.07
C GLY A 1039 19.22 -9.90 20.46
N PHE A 1040 18.81 -8.96 21.32
CA PHE A 1040 18.33 -7.60 20.97
C PHE A 1040 19.54 -6.64 20.77
N PRO A 1041 19.36 -5.36 20.35
CA PRO A 1041 18.25 -4.73 19.61
C PRO A 1041 18.71 -3.93 18.35
N GLY A 1042 17.78 -3.64 17.42
CA GLY A 1042 18.01 -2.76 16.26
C GLY A 1042 16.81 -1.85 15.97
N ARG A 1043 17.07 -0.58 15.64
CA ARG A 1043 16.09 0.51 15.48
C ARG A 1043 15.59 0.58 14.03
N GLU A 1044 14.30 0.38 13.78
CA GLU A 1044 13.72 0.51 12.42
C GLU A 1044 12.54 1.50 12.37
N ASN A 1045 12.70 2.51 11.50
CA ASN A 1045 11.63 3.18 10.79
C ASN A 1045 11.95 2.98 9.29
N SER A 1046 11.05 2.36 8.51
CA SER A 1046 10.67 2.78 7.15
C SER A 1046 9.80 1.71 6.48
N MET A 1047 8.95 2.12 5.54
CA MET A 1047 8.34 1.23 4.54
C MET A 1047 8.98 1.49 3.16
N VAL A 1048 8.47 0.80 2.13
CA VAL A 1048 8.79 0.99 0.70
C VAL A 1048 10.17 0.46 0.26
N LEU A 1049 10.17 -0.75 -0.29
CA LEU A 1049 11.27 -1.26 -1.13
C LEU A 1049 10.78 -2.38 -2.06
N ARG A 1050 10.46 -2.08 -3.33
CA ARG A 1050 10.41 -3.03 -4.47
C ARG A 1050 10.41 -2.31 -5.84
N TYR A 1051 11.56 -2.22 -6.49
CA TYR A 1051 11.69 -2.17 -7.96
C TYR A 1051 13.15 -2.47 -8.38
N ILE A 1052 13.52 -3.75 -8.46
CA ILE A 1052 14.78 -4.23 -9.06
C ILE A 1052 14.51 -5.57 -9.77
N PRO A 1053 14.76 -5.66 -11.10
CA PRO A 1053 15.14 -6.89 -11.78
C PRO A 1053 16.68 -6.95 -11.98
N ASP A 1054 17.24 -8.15 -12.02
CA ASP A 1054 18.68 -8.43 -12.25
C ASP A 1054 18.80 -9.64 -13.22
N PRO A 1055 19.75 -9.72 -14.18
CA PRO A 1055 19.61 -10.59 -15.35
C PRO A 1055 20.59 -11.78 -15.41
N THR A 1056 20.09 -12.96 -15.82
CA THR A 1056 20.93 -14.04 -16.38
C THR A 1056 20.17 -14.97 -17.30
N GLU A 1057 20.58 -15.04 -18.57
CA GLU A 1057 20.73 -16.30 -19.32
C GLU A 1057 21.85 -16.13 -20.37
N ARG A 1058 22.26 -17.21 -21.05
CA ARG A 1058 23.44 -17.27 -21.94
C ARG A 1058 23.08 -17.84 -23.32
N PHE A 1059 23.86 -17.51 -24.34
CA PHE A 1059 23.80 -18.16 -25.66
C PHE A 1059 24.81 -19.33 -25.80
N HIS A 1060 24.59 -20.12 -26.84
CA HIS A 1060 25.19 -21.42 -27.21
C HIS A 1060 26.59 -21.28 -27.86
N GLU A 1061 27.36 -22.32 -28.26
CA GLU A 1061 27.20 -23.79 -28.38
C GLU A 1061 28.61 -24.43 -28.15
N GLY A 1062 28.91 -25.73 -28.05
CA GLY A 1062 28.17 -27.01 -28.18
C GLY A 1062 28.70 -27.86 -29.35
N ASP A 1063 28.90 -29.18 -29.16
CA ASP A 1063 29.64 -30.07 -30.10
C ASP A 1063 29.11 -31.53 -30.13
N PHE A 1064 29.65 -32.37 -31.03
CA PHE A 1064 29.08 -33.67 -31.47
C PHE A 1064 29.11 -34.86 -30.47
N GLN A 1065 28.16 -35.79 -30.67
CA GLN A 1065 28.09 -37.16 -30.12
C GLN A 1065 29.13 -38.11 -30.75
N PRO A 1066 29.55 -39.25 -30.11
CA PRO A 1066 28.67 -40.29 -29.56
C PRO A 1066 29.08 -40.95 -28.23
N ALA A 1067 28.30 -41.97 -27.82
CA ALA A 1067 28.47 -42.83 -26.63
C ALA A 1067 28.76 -44.30 -27.08
N PRO A 1068 28.77 -45.35 -26.20
CA PRO A 1068 28.74 -45.41 -24.73
C PRO A 1068 29.80 -46.36 -24.09
N GLU A 1069 29.95 -46.40 -22.75
CA GLU A 1069 30.37 -47.63 -22.03
C GLU A 1069 30.00 -47.65 -20.51
N TYR A 1070 30.48 -48.63 -19.75
CA TYR A 1070 29.74 -49.30 -18.66
C TYR A 1070 30.44 -49.34 -17.26
N ILE A 1071 29.69 -49.80 -16.23
CA ILE A 1071 30.12 -50.40 -14.93
C ILE A 1071 30.42 -49.49 -13.71
N ASN A 1072 29.48 -49.54 -12.76
CA ASN A 1072 29.55 -49.75 -11.28
C ASN A 1072 30.86 -49.49 -10.49
N GLN A 1073 30.74 -48.92 -9.27
CA GLN A 1073 30.66 -49.69 -8.00
C GLN A 1073 30.29 -48.82 -6.76
N ASN A 1074 30.13 -49.45 -5.58
CA ASN A 1074 29.52 -48.91 -4.35
C ASN A 1074 30.54 -48.57 -3.23
N GLU A 1075 29.99 -48.23 -2.04
CA GLU A 1075 30.58 -48.37 -0.68
C GLU A 1075 31.45 -47.24 -0.07
N SER A 1076 30.74 -46.22 0.45
CA SER A 1076 30.61 -45.93 1.90
C SER A 1076 31.81 -45.93 2.89
N LEU A 1077 31.72 -44.93 3.78
CA LEU A 1077 32.06 -44.89 5.22
C LEU A 1077 33.39 -44.27 5.74
N MET A 1078 33.21 -43.23 6.56
CA MET A 1078 33.97 -42.83 7.77
C MET A 1078 35.44 -42.32 7.73
N SER A 1079 35.53 -40.98 7.94
CA SER A 1079 36.22 -40.35 9.10
C SER A 1079 37.73 -40.03 9.04
N SER A 1080 38.14 -39.17 9.97
CA SER A 1080 39.49 -38.64 10.28
C SER A 1080 40.06 -37.55 9.34
N MET A 1081 41.16 -36.92 9.77
CA MET A 1081 41.58 -35.56 9.38
C MET A 1081 43.03 -35.48 8.84
N THR A 1082 43.34 -34.34 8.24
CA THR A 1082 44.65 -33.63 8.16
C THR A 1082 45.76 -34.12 7.21
N ASN A 1083 46.04 -33.24 6.23
CA ASN A 1083 47.34 -32.73 5.75
C ASN A 1083 48.67 -33.43 6.13
N PRO A 1084 49.58 -33.49 5.14
CA PRO A 1084 50.92 -32.89 5.25
C PRO A 1084 50.99 -31.59 4.41
N VAL A 1085 51.54 -30.43 4.83
CA VAL A 1085 52.82 -30.10 5.50
C VAL A 1085 54.01 -30.01 4.53
N TYR A 1086 54.63 -28.82 4.47
CA TYR A 1086 56.08 -28.51 4.58
C TYR A 1086 56.32 -27.03 4.16
N GLN A 1087 57.09 -26.17 4.85
CA GLN A 1087 57.88 -26.28 6.09
C GLN A 1087 57.76 -25.01 6.96
N HIS A 1088 57.78 -25.18 8.28
CA HIS A 1088 58.33 -24.20 9.23
C HIS A 1088 59.73 -24.69 9.66
N PRO A 1089 60.62 -23.77 10.07
CA PRO A 1089 61.49 -24.03 11.22
C PRO A 1089 60.99 -23.34 12.50
N GLY A 1090 60.98 -24.08 13.60
CA GLY A 1090 60.75 -23.57 14.95
C GLY A 1090 62.06 -23.19 15.69
N PRO A 1091 61.97 -22.84 16.99
CA PRO A 1091 63.07 -22.24 17.76
C PRO A 1091 64.06 -23.27 18.33
N PRO A 1092 65.09 -22.81 19.07
CA PRO A 1092 65.00 -23.03 20.53
C PRO A 1092 65.58 -21.94 21.46
N ARG A 1093 64.76 -21.58 22.46
CA ARG A 1093 65.08 -21.50 23.91
C ARG A 1093 66.03 -20.42 24.51
N THR A 1094 65.68 -20.12 25.77
CA THR A 1094 66.54 -19.74 26.93
C THR A 1094 67.30 -18.41 26.98
N LEU A 1095 66.85 -17.55 27.90
CA LEU A 1095 67.63 -16.98 29.01
C LEU A 1095 69.15 -16.81 28.82
N THR A 1096 69.63 -15.55 28.69
CA THR A 1096 70.74 -14.98 29.52
C THR A 1096 70.93 -13.47 29.25
N HIS A 1097 71.63 -12.80 30.17
CA HIS A 1097 72.35 -11.51 30.09
C HIS A 1097 72.03 -10.51 28.94
N SER A 1098 71.52 -9.30 29.18
CA SER A 1098 72.02 -8.14 29.97
C SER A 1098 73.12 -7.29 29.29
N SER A 1099 73.06 -5.97 29.54
CA SER A 1099 74.11 -4.94 29.31
C SER A 1099 74.64 -4.69 27.88
N SER A 1100 74.17 -3.59 27.29
CA SER A 1100 74.92 -2.53 26.59
C SER A 1100 76.33 -2.80 26.02
N SER A 1101 76.52 -2.57 24.70
CA SER A 1101 77.74 -1.96 24.11
C SER A 1101 77.48 -1.44 22.67
N PRO A 1102 78.05 -0.29 22.24
CA PRO A 1102 77.98 0.24 20.87
C PRO A 1102 79.32 0.16 20.08
N ALA A 1103 79.34 0.70 18.85
CA ALA A 1103 80.51 0.95 17.97
C ALA A 1103 81.11 -0.32 17.27
N ALA A 1104 81.31 -0.39 15.94
CA ALA A 1104 82.29 0.27 15.04
C ALA A 1104 83.48 -0.67 14.69
N ALA A 1105 84.27 -0.54 13.61
CA ALA A 1105 84.12 0.04 12.25
C ALA A 1105 85.40 -0.30 11.41
N ALA A 1106 85.33 -0.27 10.06
CA ALA A 1106 86.46 -0.16 9.09
C ALA A 1106 85.95 -0.21 7.62
N ALA A 1107 86.53 0.47 6.61
CA ALA A 1107 87.47 1.59 6.55
C ALA A 1107 87.48 2.26 5.13
N ALA A 1108 87.86 3.56 5.05
CA ALA A 1108 88.42 4.37 3.92
C ALA A 1108 87.94 4.16 2.44
N ALA A 1109 87.78 5.18 1.57
CA ALA A 1109 88.63 6.37 1.34
C ALA A 1109 87.85 7.60 0.72
N PRO A 1110 88.48 8.80 0.52
CA PRO A 1110 87.78 10.10 0.32
C PRO A 1110 88.21 10.84 -1.00
N PRO A 1111 88.07 12.19 -1.22
CA PRO A 1111 87.32 13.29 -0.55
C PRO A 1111 86.51 14.24 -1.52
N GLU A 1112 86.12 15.43 -1.00
CA GLU A 1112 85.80 16.72 -1.69
C GLU A 1112 84.32 17.10 -2.00
N TYR A 1113 83.80 18.31 -1.71
CA TYR A 1113 84.31 19.47 -0.93
C TYR A 1113 83.18 20.30 -0.22
N LEU A 1114 83.62 21.31 0.55
CA LEU A 1114 82.95 22.29 1.46
C LEU A 1114 81.85 23.20 0.82
N ASN A 1115 81.02 24.04 1.50
CA ASN A 1115 80.54 24.22 2.91
C ASN A 1115 79.68 25.54 3.00
N THR A 1116 79.25 25.95 4.22
CA THR A 1116 78.84 27.31 4.67
C THR A 1116 77.34 27.71 4.59
N SER A 1117 77.00 28.88 5.14
CA SER A 1117 75.74 29.16 5.86
C SER A 1117 75.46 30.68 6.06
N HIS A 1118 74.44 31.00 6.88
CA HIS A 1118 74.17 32.26 7.61
C HIS A 1118 73.22 33.38 7.07
N THR A 1119 72.25 33.72 7.95
CA THR A 1119 71.64 35.05 8.29
C THR A 1119 70.74 35.88 7.37
N GLN A 1120 69.51 36.08 7.86
CA GLN A 1120 68.80 37.35 8.19
C GLN A 1120 68.64 38.53 7.20
N LEU A 1121 67.36 38.93 7.03
CA LEU A 1121 66.77 40.28 7.03
C LEU A 1121 67.04 41.33 5.91
N LEU A 1122 65.92 41.96 5.51
CA LEU A 1122 65.74 43.34 5.02
C LEU A 1122 66.24 43.80 3.62
N SER A 1123 65.25 43.98 2.73
CA SER A 1123 64.89 45.27 2.09
C SER A 1123 65.72 45.85 0.91
N ARG A 1124 65.00 46.05 -0.22
CA ARG A 1124 65.14 47.06 -1.32
C ARG A 1124 66.29 46.97 -2.35
N GLN A 1125 65.87 46.99 -3.63
CA GLN A 1125 66.12 47.99 -4.70
C GLN A 1125 67.39 48.89 -4.62
N PRO A 1126 68.03 49.30 -5.77
CA PRO A 1126 67.31 49.80 -6.96
C PRO A 1126 67.91 49.62 -8.40
N PHE A 1127 67.01 49.63 -9.40
CA PHE A 1127 67.05 50.27 -10.75
C PHE A 1127 68.15 50.09 -11.84
N PHE A 1128 67.64 50.12 -13.10
CA PHE A 1128 68.26 50.52 -14.39
C PHE A 1128 69.37 49.63 -15.04
N SER A 1129 69.43 49.42 -16.37
CA SER A 1129 68.48 49.72 -17.48
C SER A 1129 68.85 49.09 -18.85
N VAL A 1130 67.84 48.95 -19.75
CA VAL A 1130 67.89 49.14 -21.23
C VAL A 1130 68.38 47.99 -22.16
N GLN A 1131 67.76 47.97 -23.37
CA GLN A 1131 67.98 47.14 -24.59
C GLN A 1131 67.56 45.65 -24.54
N GLY A 1132 66.83 45.08 -25.53
CA GLY A 1132 66.09 45.71 -26.65
C GLY A 1132 65.76 44.76 -27.82
N PHE A 1133 64.66 45.03 -28.57
CA PHE A 1133 64.16 44.37 -29.80
C PHE A 1133 63.60 42.93 -29.68
N ASN A 1134 62.35 42.58 -30.04
CA ASN A 1134 61.24 43.26 -30.76
C ASN A 1134 61.47 43.47 -32.29
N PRO A 1135 60.47 43.80 -33.15
CA PRO A 1135 59.00 43.92 -32.99
C PRO A 1135 58.28 42.54 -32.97
N GLN A 1136 56.96 42.34 -32.97
CA GLN A 1136 55.69 43.10 -33.12
C GLN A 1136 54.68 42.60 -32.03
N ASN A 1137 53.49 43.13 -31.69
CA ASN A 1137 52.62 44.30 -32.00
C ASN A 1137 51.58 44.41 -30.83
N SER A 1138 50.58 45.32 -30.67
CA SER A 1138 50.17 46.64 -31.21
C SER A 1138 48.66 46.60 -31.54
N MET A 1139 47.72 47.50 -31.17
CA MET A 1139 47.51 48.68 -30.28
C MET A 1139 45.97 48.95 -30.33
N ASP A 1140 45.19 49.59 -29.44
CA ASP A 1140 45.33 50.30 -28.14
C ASP A 1140 43.90 50.33 -27.46
N ASN A 1141 43.64 50.53 -26.15
CA ASN A 1141 43.59 51.80 -25.36
C ASN A 1141 42.53 52.84 -25.87
N PRO A 1142 41.95 53.82 -25.11
CA PRO A 1142 42.04 54.19 -23.68
C PRO A 1142 40.71 54.65 -22.97
N ASP A 1143 40.84 55.12 -21.70
CA ASP A 1143 40.15 56.24 -21.00
C ASP A 1143 38.60 56.44 -20.82
N TYR A 1144 38.18 56.32 -19.55
CA TYR A 1144 37.69 57.38 -18.63
C TYR A 1144 36.59 58.44 -19.00
N GLN A 1145 35.48 58.36 -18.23
CA GLN A 1145 34.75 59.45 -17.50
C GLN A 1145 33.74 60.45 -18.14
N GLN A 1146 32.77 60.81 -17.27
CA GLN A 1146 31.97 62.05 -17.11
C GLN A 1146 30.68 62.33 -17.94
N ASP A 1147 29.56 62.19 -17.22
CA ASP A 1147 28.52 63.23 -16.95
C ASP A 1147 27.35 63.58 -17.92
N PHE A 1148 26.29 64.05 -17.25
CA PHE A 1148 25.07 64.77 -17.69
C PHE A 1148 23.95 64.06 -18.51
N CYS A 1149 22.73 64.15 -17.97
CA CYS A 1149 21.46 63.91 -18.66
C CYS A 1149 21.08 65.08 -19.60
N PRO A 1150 20.20 64.84 -20.59
CA PRO A 1150 18.77 65.18 -20.44
C PRO A 1150 17.82 63.95 -20.57
N LEU A 1151 16.72 63.84 -19.80
CA LEU A 1151 15.34 64.27 -20.14
C LEU A 1151 14.79 63.77 -21.49
N GLU A 1152 13.60 63.17 -21.61
CA GLU A 1152 12.82 62.28 -20.71
C GLU A 1152 11.87 61.42 -21.62
N LEU A 1153 10.77 60.73 -21.28
CA LEU A 1153 9.78 60.85 -20.19
C LEU A 1153 9.13 59.49 -19.86
N LYS A 1154 8.67 59.39 -18.61
CA LYS A 1154 7.85 58.34 -17.95
C LYS A 1154 6.46 58.15 -18.63
N THR A 1155 5.65 57.08 -18.50
CA THR A 1155 5.60 55.80 -17.74
C THR A 1155 4.41 54.95 -18.30
N HIS A 1156 3.90 53.80 -17.79
CA HIS A 1156 4.05 53.06 -16.52
C HIS A 1156 3.82 51.53 -16.70
N THR A 1157 4.35 50.78 -15.72
CA THR A 1157 4.08 49.40 -15.23
C THR A 1157 2.67 48.79 -15.40
N ASN A 1158 2.46 47.46 -15.37
CA ASN A 1158 3.24 46.35 -14.78
C ASN A 1158 3.43 45.17 -15.75
N GLY A 1159 4.39 44.28 -15.50
CA GLY A 1159 4.59 43.08 -16.32
C GLY A 1159 5.50 42.00 -15.72
N HIS A 1160 5.65 40.90 -16.47
CA HIS A 1160 6.65 39.84 -16.24
C HIS A 1160 6.95 39.17 -17.59
N LEU A 1161 8.21 38.83 -17.87
CA LEU A 1161 8.66 38.28 -19.16
C LEU A 1161 9.19 36.83 -18.98
N PRO A 1162 9.03 35.94 -19.98
CA PRO A 1162 9.59 34.60 -19.95
C PRO A 1162 11.08 34.58 -20.32
N ALA A 1163 11.79 33.53 -19.89
CA ALA A 1163 13.22 33.34 -20.18
C ALA A 1163 13.52 33.10 -21.68
N ALA A 1164 14.75 33.44 -22.07
CA ALA A 1164 15.32 33.22 -23.40
C ALA A 1164 16.54 32.28 -23.32
N GLU A 1165 17.01 31.80 -24.47
CA GLU A 1165 18.23 31.00 -24.57
C GLU A 1165 19.49 31.83 -24.28
N ASN A 1166 20.39 31.33 -23.42
CA ASN A 1166 21.68 31.96 -23.16
C ASN A 1166 22.64 31.74 -24.34
N ALA A 1167 23.06 32.83 -25.01
CA ALA A 1167 23.89 32.78 -26.22
C ALA A 1167 25.30 32.16 -25.98
N GLU A 1168 25.82 32.23 -24.75
CA GLU A 1168 27.16 31.77 -24.33
C GLU A 1168 27.41 30.24 -24.43
N TYR A 1169 26.41 29.47 -24.86
CA TYR A 1169 26.57 28.06 -25.22
C TYR A 1169 26.97 27.83 -26.68
N MET A 1170 27.01 28.88 -27.53
CA MET A 1170 27.17 28.75 -28.99
C MET A 1170 28.53 29.18 -29.56
N GLY A 1171 29.51 29.55 -28.71
CA GLY A 1171 30.90 29.71 -29.14
C GLY A 1171 31.17 30.86 -30.12
N LEU A 1172 30.49 32.00 -29.93
CA LEU A 1172 30.82 33.26 -30.59
C LEU A 1172 31.39 34.24 -29.55
N GLU A 1173 32.64 34.63 -29.72
CA GLU A 1173 33.19 35.81 -29.06
C GLU A 1173 32.74 37.06 -29.83
N VAL A 1174 32.29 38.07 -29.08
CA VAL A 1174 32.24 39.47 -29.52
C VAL A 1174 33.00 40.24 -28.44
N SER A 1175 33.87 41.16 -28.84
CA SER A 1175 34.99 41.60 -28.01
C SER A 1175 34.67 42.73 -27.02
N GLU A 1176 35.54 42.80 -26.00
CA GLU A 1176 35.97 44.00 -25.24
C GLU A 1176 35.00 44.72 -24.28
N ASP A 1177 35.48 44.91 -23.05
CA ASP A 1177 35.62 46.17 -22.28
C ASP A 1177 34.59 47.32 -22.46
N VAL A 1178 34.21 48.10 -21.43
CA VAL A 1178 34.99 48.57 -20.26
C VAL A 1178 34.14 48.64 -18.96
N MET A 1179 34.80 48.37 -17.82
CA MET A 1179 34.49 48.67 -16.40
C MET A 1179 33.05 48.90 -15.86
N SER A 1180 32.80 48.25 -14.73
CA SER A 1180 31.92 48.68 -13.63
C SER A 1180 32.27 50.09 -13.07
N TYR A 1181 31.31 50.82 -12.49
CA TYR A 1181 31.16 50.94 -11.02
C TYR A 1181 29.96 51.82 -10.61
N PHE A 1182 28.93 51.15 -10.07
CA PHE A 1182 28.18 51.46 -8.84
C PHE A 1182 27.78 52.89 -8.40
N PHE A 1183 26.57 52.92 -7.84
CA PHE A 1183 25.95 53.94 -6.96
C PHE A 1183 25.63 55.29 -7.63
N LEU A 1184 24.43 55.84 -7.45
CA LEU A 1184 23.39 55.50 -6.46
C LEU A 1184 22.47 54.34 -6.85
#